data_AF-Q32KE8-F1
#
_entry.id   AF-Q32KE8-F1
#
_cell.length_a   1.000
_cell.length_b   1.000
_cell.length_c   1.000
_cell.angle_alpha   90.00
_cell.angle_beta   90.00
_cell.angle_gamma   90.00
#
_symmetry.space_group_name_H-M   'P 1'
#
loop_
_entity.id
_entity.type
_entity.pdbx_description
1 polymer ?
#
loop_
_entity_poly.entity_id
_entity_poly.type
_entity_poly.pdbx_seq_one_letter_code
_entity_poly.pdbx_strand_id
1 'polypeptide(L)'
;MEAASPRETQKNPNPIEALSKDEIISKYKGLLNIAKKAKQAKDELTEENHRLKDALKRAAEKQSSLPAMQEMVQDFTDKNLILTEEVNNLKRKTKEDADRLTQFEIENESLKRQLGRLSDEYDALLANVDRMEKAMQQVNALGNEQRKNLELLEVDIAKIKEAEAENASLRQQVATMEEESSVLQQKYQNIKELNSEQRKKFNSLKDRFIDVHRKLKNLKECKCVLLETQHEYAASVSKWQVEIIKASQLLCAKMASLQAENEKLKLNNGKSDNNPQTIDTGIDRKRLLQRVQEMDRLAKIVKQKQKNQRSNLNVEYLLKKITALEELAVIIKQQHRIDKEQLISVTKEQENTKNHARNLNVSLFQTKLDQMQNLVKVIAKERDNQQRKLQELEAICIELRQHNEDLLTRYHLKEQEHGELLTEMRELNEALKGRGDAISRLQEQHEAEVKRQRDLEAQLSNSQQAAQEKLQKIKQLQSRVEELEQANADAQSDVLSTSTISRAEELSRLRELDEGYEEKYHKLRAIAAKLKKKLQEQTQQLNEMEQSGALKEELEAIKLAQAQLQQDLNAARAENQKLKSKEKVKHSSVLNLEIEAAEKSLSEVSAKLTAKSSELEAVKESLASKENTIVQLRKEIAILEEAKNGEAAHSLELKEQIDRMQVQVKDAVHSKQQALTQNKDLEHGVEQAKLEAEQLRLQLSESAQQYESKLNTATQQLLSQTQELEMHLAEQKRLETALRNAERALEDLRVEYTEYKLKAQSVLRKNQNKGSNREQELEEELVALRESERNLRASNDGRAARLAQLDSQIEELRQDNTDLQKRSKELVSLVDELRQQNDLLSLENQRQLQFQHDLMQQHRQQVDELDAGHQLQLTQVQEQLEEAQKMQANVSQHTTASAASVDTSPEQAKIDYLLMDHETGLDGHAGDVSLAQLAAQRKISTASRRSHDFMPLDELLNTSMNQITSDTVTTISNFGRSVSQQEDEEAEMAARGDFSVQSAQLQATKERLSIQESRVKHLTALLAENEQDLAKLTQMNDMLKEELRRQERSEEREQHMHNSEYLKNVFLKFLTLNNVDERQRLVPVLNTILRLSRNEMEMLNCVAKGQKVSADGSSRSWTGFLTAWSGGGSPNNNN
;
A
#
# COMPACT_ATOMS: atom_id res chain seq x y z
N MET A 1 -121.64 34.42 104.12
CA MET A 1 -123.09 34.70 103.97
C MET A 1 -123.74 33.47 103.36
N GLU A 2 -124.99 33.14 103.70
CA GLU A 2 -125.83 33.84 104.67
C GLU A 2 -125.61 33.41 106.12
N ALA A 3 -125.67 34.40 106.99
CA ALA A 3 -126.10 34.27 108.38
C ALA A 3 -126.87 35.55 108.67
N ALA A 4 -128.01 35.47 109.36
CA ALA A 4 -128.85 36.62 109.64
C ALA A 4 -129.24 36.66 111.12
N SER A 5 -128.67 37.59 111.88
CA SER A 5 -129.25 38.14 113.10
C SER A 5 -128.64 39.52 113.43
N PRO A 6 -129.38 40.41 114.11
CA PRO A 6 -129.06 41.84 114.18
C PRO A 6 -128.33 42.27 115.47
N ARG A 7 -128.20 43.60 115.62
CA ARG A 7 -127.49 44.33 116.68
C ARG A 7 -128.31 44.52 117.96
N GLU A 8 -127.60 45.10 118.95
CA GLU A 8 -127.97 46.16 119.92
C GLU A 8 -127.63 45.75 121.38
N THR A 9 -127.37 46.63 122.36
CA THR A 9 -127.83 48.01 122.63
C THR A 9 -126.82 48.84 123.46
N GLN A 10 -126.82 50.18 123.30
CA GLN A 10 -126.75 51.22 124.37
C GLN A 10 -125.54 51.31 125.35
N LYS A 11 -125.32 52.38 126.16
CA LYS A 11 -125.41 53.86 126.02
C LYS A 11 -124.74 54.54 127.25
N ASN A 12 -124.23 55.77 127.10
CA ASN A 12 -124.00 56.79 128.15
C ASN A 12 -122.96 56.46 129.27
N PRO A 13 -122.57 57.41 130.15
CA PRO A 13 -122.67 58.89 130.12
C PRO A 13 -121.28 59.60 130.16
N ASN A 14 -121.31 60.95 130.23
CA ASN A 14 -120.14 61.85 130.28
C ASN A 14 -119.33 61.73 131.60
N PRO A 15 -118.03 62.09 131.58
CA PRO A 15 -117.65 63.44 132.03
C PRO A 15 -116.66 64.13 131.07
N ILE A 16 -117.00 65.33 130.58
CA ILE A 16 -116.25 66.01 129.50
C ILE A 16 -115.43 67.22 129.99
N GLU A 17 -115.64 67.70 131.22
CA GLU A 17 -115.02 68.94 131.73
C GLU A 17 -113.67 68.75 132.45
N ALA A 18 -113.13 67.52 132.48
CA ALA A 18 -111.84 67.21 133.12
C ALA A 18 -110.90 66.31 132.29
N LEU A 19 -111.33 65.84 131.11
CA LEU A 19 -110.58 64.87 130.30
C LEU A 19 -109.94 65.52 129.07
N SER A 20 -108.76 65.04 128.68
CA SER A 20 -107.87 65.80 127.81
C SER A 20 -108.30 65.81 126.34
N LYS A 21 -107.77 66.80 125.61
CA LYS A 21 -108.01 67.01 124.16
C LYS A 21 -107.68 65.77 123.31
N ASP A 22 -106.80 64.90 123.78
CA ASP A 22 -106.37 63.70 123.07
C ASP A 22 -107.42 62.57 123.06
N GLU A 23 -108.25 62.47 124.11
CA GLU A 23 -109.23 61.39 124.25
C GLU A 23 -110.36 61.47 123.21
N ILE A 24 -110.80 62.69 122.88
CA ILE A 24 -111.81 62.95 121.84
C ILE A 24 -111.24 62.60 120.45
N ILE A 25 -110.00 63.00 120.17
CA ILE A 25 -109.32 62.74 118.89
C ILE A 25 -109.08 61.24 118.69
N SER A 26 -108.79 60.49 119.76
CA SER A 26 -108.62 59.04 119.74
C SER A 26 -109.87 58.30 119.24
N LYS A 27 -111.06 58.61 119.78
CA LYS A 27 -112.31 57.93 119.42
C LYS A 27 -112.73 58.14 117.97
N TYR A 28 -112.59 59.35 117.41
CA TYR A 28 -112.91 59.59 116.00
C TYR A 28 -111.94 58.92 115.02
N LYS A 29 -110.65 58.80 115.37
CA LYS A 29 -109.67 58.00 114.58
C LYS A 29 -110.05 56.51 114.55
N GLY A 30 -110.58 55.97 115.65
CA GLY A 30 -111.02 54.57 115.75
C GLY A 30 -112.07 54.18 114.70
N LEU A 31 -113.15 54.97 114.58
CA LEU A 31 -114.24 54.70 113.63
C LEU A 31 -113.78 54.81 112.16
N LEU A 32 -112.94 55.80 111.83
CA LEU A 32 -112.42 55.98 110.47
C LEU A 32 -111.54 54.81 110.03
N ASN A 33 -110.75 54.24 110.95
CA ASN A 33 -109.89 53.09 110.67
C ASN A 33 -110.69 51.81 110.37
N ILE A 34 -111.84 51.60 111.03
CA ILE A 34 -112.70 50.43 110.77
C ILE A 34 -113.31 50.52 109.36
N ALA A 35 -113.83 51.69 108.98
CA ALA A 35 -114.39 51.90 107.64
C ALA A 35 -113.35 51.71 106.52
N LYS A 36 -112.11 52.19 106.72
CA LYS A 36 -111.00 51.96 105.77
C LYS A 36 -110.68 50.47 105.60
N LYS A 37 -110.54 49.71 106.69
CA LYS A 37 -110.22 48.27 106.62
C LYS A 37 -111.29 47.47 105.88
N ALA A 38 -112.57 47.78 106.08
CA ALA A 38 -113.68 47.09 105.41
C ALA A 38 -113.69 47.31 103.89
N LYS A 39 -113.32 48.51 103.41
CA LYS A 39 -113.15 48.76 101.96
C LYS A 39 -111.93 48.03 101.43
N GLN A 40 -110.78 48.18 102.10
CA GLN A 40 -109.50 47.62 101.67
C GLN A 40 -109.58 46.11 101.43
N ALA A 41 -110.15 45.34 102.37
CA ALA A 41 -110.29 43.89 102.23
C ALA A 41 -111.20 43.45 101.05
N LYS A 42 -112.15 44.30 100.62
CA LYS A 42 -112.96 44.04 99.42
C LYS A 42 -112.14 44.26 98.15
N ASP A 43 -111.45 45.40 98.08
CA ASP A 43 -110.66 45.79 96.91
C ASP A 43 -109.53 44.75 96.69
N GLU A 44 -108.85 44.31 97.76
CA GLU A 44 -107.82 43.25 97.74
C GLU A 44 -108.32 41.91 97.16
N LEU A 45 -109.49 41.42 97.61
CA LEU A 45 -110.08 40.17 97.10
C LEU A 45 -110.49 40.26 95.62
N THR A 46 -110.92 41.44 95.15
CA THR A 46 -111.20 41.62 93.71
C THR A 46 -109.94 41.64 92.86
N GLU A 47 -108.83 42.18 93.38
CA GLU A 47 -107.56 42.20 92.66
C GLU A 47 -106.93 40.80 92.57
N GLU A 48 -106.99 40.01 93.64
CA GLU A 48 -106.52 38.62 93.65
C GLU A 48 -107.26 37.75 92.62
N ASN A 49 -108.59 37.89 92.52
CA ASN A 49 -109.40 37.15 91.54
C ASN A 49 -109.05 37.51 90.08
N HIS A 50 -108.65 38.75 89.82
CA HIS A 50 -108.16 39.18 88.50
C HIS A 50 -106.77 38.62 88.20
N ARG A 51 -105.84 38.73 89.16
CA ARG A 51 -104.45 38.23 89.05
C ARG A 51 -104.40 36.72 88.73
N LEU A 52 -105.29 35.92 89.35
CA LEU A 52 -105.38 34.47 89.09
C LEU A 52 -105.82 34.14 87.65
N LYS A 53 -106.77 34.89 87.07
CA LYS A 53 -107.19 34.71 85.67
C LYS A 53 -106.09 35.07 84.69
N ASP A 54 -105.37 36.16 84.95
CA ASP A 54 -104.26 36.61 84.10
C ASP A 54 -103.05 35.66 84.18
N ALA A 55 -102.85 34.98 85.31
CA ALA A 55 -101.83 33.94 85.43
C ALA A 55 -102.19 32.69 84.62
N LEU A 56 -103.46 32.25 84.68
CA LEU A 56 -103.94 31.07 83.96
C LEU A 56 -103.92 31.27 82.44
N LYS A 57 -104.28 32.46 81.95
CA LYS A 57 -104.16 32.83 80.52
C LYS A 57 -102.71 32.76 80.03
N ARG A 58 -101.77 33.35 80.79
CA ARG A 58 -100.32 33.34 80.48
C ARG A 58 -99.67 31.96 80.55
N ALA A 59 -100.28 30.99 81.25
CA ALA A 59 -99.83 29.60 81.23
C ALA A 59 -100.20 28.91 79.90
N ALA A 60 -101.45 29.06 79.45
CA ALA A 60 -101.92 28.49 78.18
C ALA A 60 -101.14 29.05 76.97
N GLU A 61 -100.91 30.37 76.93
CA GLU A 61 -100.15 31.05 75.87
C GLU A 61 -98.69 30.55 75.73
N LYS A 62 -98.08 30.03 76.81
CA LYS A 62 -96.75 29.41 76.76
C LYS A 62 -96.78 27.99 76.22
N GLN A 63 -97.81 27.21 76.54
CA GLN A 63 -97.88 25.81 76.13
C GLN A 63 -98.08 25.64 74.61
N SER A 64 -98.74 26.58 73.95
CA SER A 64 -98.83 26.63 72.47
C SER A 64 -97.52 26.99 71.77
N SER A 65 -96.57 27.63 72.46
CA SER A 65 -95.30 28.07 71.86
C SER A 65 -94.20 27.01 71.84
N LEU A 66 -94.35 25.93 72.62
CA LEU A 66 -93.31 24.91 72.79
C LEU A 66 -92.96 24.14 71.48
N PRO A 67 -93.92 23.68 70.66
CA PRO A 67 -93.58 22.88 69.47
C PRO A 67 -92.77 23.65 68.43
N ALA A 68 -93.12 24.92 68.17
CA ALA A 68 -92.40 25.77 67.23
C ALA A 68 -90.94 26.04 67.67
N MET A 69 -90.68 26.05 68.98
CA MET A 69 -89.31 26.16 69.51
C MET A 69 -88.53 24.84 69.36
N GLN A 70 -89.19 23.68 69.49
CA GLN A 70 -88.56 22.37 69.23
C GLN A 70 -88.26 22.17 67.75
N GLU A 71 -89.20 22.53 66.87
CA GLU A 71 -89.03 22.53 65.42
C GLU A 71 -87.85 23.43 65.01
N MET A 72 -87.80 24.68 65.49
CA MET A 72 -86.67 25.58 65.24
C MET A 72 -85.32 25.04 65.75
N VAL A 73 -85.27 24.35 66.89
CA VAL A 73 -84.05 23.72 67.41
C VAL A 73 -83.61 22.53 66.54
N GLN A 74 -84.55 21.73 66.04
CA GLN A 74 -84.23 20.66 65.08
C GLN A 74 -83.70 21.27 63.77
N ASP A 75 -84.38 22.30 63.26
CA ASP A 75 -84.03 23.04 62.04
C ASP A 75 -82.61 23.65 62.11
N PHE A 76 -82.20 24.17 63.28
CA PHE A 76 -80.82 24.59 63.53
C PHE A 76 -79.83 23.42 63.71
N THR A 77 -80.26 22.30 64.26
CA THR A 77 -79.41 21.09 64.42
C THR A 77 -79.08 20.48 63.06
N ASP A 78 -80.07 20.36 62.18
CA ASP A 78 -79.91 19.81 60.84
C ASP A 78 -79.05 20.74 59.95
N LYS A 79 -79.25 22.07 60.06
CA LYS A 79 -78.38 23.07 59.40
C LYS A 79 -76.94 23.01 59.92
N ASN A 80 -76.73 22.84 61.23
CA ASN A 80 -75.40 22.66 61.81
C ASN A 80 -74.75 21.34 61.35
N LEU A 81 -75.52 20.27 61.17
CA LEU A 81 -75.03 19.01 60.63
C LEU A 81 -74.58 19.15 59.17
N ILE A 82 -75.42 19.76 58.31
CA ILE A 82 -75.09 20.05 56.91
C ILE A 82 -73.83 20.92 56.82
N LEU A 83 -73.76 22.02 57.58
CA LEU A 83 -72.58 22.89 57.60
C LEU A 83 -71.32 22.16 58.12
N THR A 84 -71.47 21.22 59.05
CA THR A 84 -70.35 20.39 59.53
C THR A 84 -69.88 19.41 58.45
N GLU A 85 -70.81 18.82 57.70
CA GLU A 85 -70.51 17.95 56.56
C GLU A 85 -69.88 18.72 55.39
N GLU A 86 -70.36 19.91 55.06
CA GLU A 86 -69.75 20.81 54.08
C GLU A 86 -68.32 21.21 54.51
N VAL A 87 -68.11 21.60 55.76
CA VAL A 87 -66.79 21.93 56.30
C VAL A 87 -65.85 20.71 56.28
N ASN A 88 -66.34 19.51 56.54
CA ASN A 88 -65.53 18.28 56.45
C ASN A 88 -65.24 17.89 54.99
N ASN A 89 -66.17 18.09 54.06
CA ASN A 89 -65.95 17.91 52.62
C ASN A 89 -64.94 18.93 52.07
N LEU A 90 -65.00 20.19 52.50
CA LEU A 90 -64.02 21.22 52.17
C LEU A 90 -62.64 20.86 52.73
N LYS A 91 -62.53 20.50 54.01
CA LYS A 91 -61.27 20.02 54.61
C LYS A 91 -60.68 18.83 53.85
N ARG A 92 -61.51 17.86 53.43
CA ARG A 92 -61.07 16.74 52.60
C ARG A 92 -60.53 17.22 51.26
N LYS A 93 -61.23 18.08 50.53
CA LYS A 93 -60.75 18.67 49.27
C LYS A 93 -59.45 19.46 49.44
N THR A 94 -59.36 20.30 50.47
CA THR A 94 -58.12 21.03 50.79
C THR A 94 -56.96 20.07 51.08
N LYS A 95 -57.21 18.89 51.67
CA LYS A 95 -56.19 17.86 51.80
C LYS A 95 -55.87 17.19 50.46
N GLU A 96 -56.87 16.77 49.68
CA GLU A 96 -56.68 16.16 48.36
C GLU A 96 -55.88 17.06 47.41
N ASP A 97 -56.14 18.37 47.43
CA ASP A 97 -55.44 19.37 46.63
C ASP A 97 -54.04 19.70 47.19
N ALA A 98 -53.81 19.60 48.51
CA ALA A 98 -52.48 19.71 49.10
C ALA A 98 -51.62 18.46 48.81
N ASP A 99 -52.18 17.26 48.94
CA ASP A 99 -51.54 16.00 48.59
C ASP A 99 -51.13 16.02 47.09
N ARG A 100 -52.03 16.48 46.21
CA ARG A 100 -51.73 16.73 44.77
C ARG A 100 -50.61 17.75 44.56
N LEU A 101 -50.61 18.85 45.32
CA LEU A 101 -49.58 19.88 45.19
C LEU A 101 -48.20 19.29 45.56
N THR A 102 -48.10 18.49 46.63
CA THR A 102 -46.85 17.79 46.96
C THR A 102 -46.43 16.77 45.89
N GLN A 103 -47.39 16.10 45.23
CA GLN A 103 -47.08 15.24 44.08
C GLN A 103 -46.47 16.06 42.92
N PHE A 104 -47.09 17.20 42.55
CA PHE A 104 -46.55 18.06 41.50
C PHE A 104 -45.19 18.68 41.88
N GLU A 105 -44.93 18.97 43.16
CA GLU A 105 -43.60 19.41 43.63
C GLU A 105 -42.55 18.31 43.46
N ILE A 106 -42.87 17.06 43.80
CA ILE A 106 -42.00 15.90 43.60
C ILE A 106 -41.75 15.64 42.11
N GLU A 107 -42.79 15.71 41.27
CA GLU A 107 -42.68 15.57 39.82
C GLU A 107 -41.79 16.66 39.22
N ASN A 108 -42.00 17.94 39.58
CA ASN A 108 -41.14 19.06 39.14
C ASN A 108 -39.68 18.88 39.58
N GLU A 109 -39.42 18.49 40.83
CA GLU A 109 -38.05 18.20 41.29
C GLU A 109 -37.42 17.01 40.55
N SER A 110 -38.21 15.99 40.19
CA SER A 110 -37.74 14.85 39.39
C SER A 110 -37.38 15.26 37.94
N LEU A 111 -38.24 16.06 37.29
CA LEU A 111 -38.04 16.60 35.94
C LEU A 111 -36.83 17.54 35.90
N LYS A 112 -36.68 18.40 36.92
CA LYS A 112 -35.52 19.29 37.10
C LYS A 112 -34.21 18.53 37.27
N ARG A 113 -34.23 17.36 37.92
CA ARG A 113 -33.07 16.45 38.02
C ARG A 113 -32.81 15.68 36.72
N GLN A 114 -33.83 15.38 35.92
CA GLN A 114 -33.66 14.84 34.57
C GLN A 114 -33.05 15.88 33.63
N LEU A 115 -33.56 17.13 33.66
CA LEU A 115 -33.03 18.25 32.90
C LEU A 115 -31.58 18.56 33.28
N GLY A 116 -31.24 18.49 34.57
CA GLY A 116 -29.86 18.61 35.06
C GLY A 116 -28.93 17.56 34.42
N ARG A 117 -29.27 16.27 34.52
CA ARG A 117 -28.47 15.20 33.90
C ARG A 117 -28.35 15.36 32.38
N LEU A 118 -29.43 15.72 31.69
CA LEU A 118 -29.38 16.00 30.24
C LEU A 118 -28.45 17.18 29.93
N SER A 119 -28.41 18.22 30.76
CA SER A 119 -27.45 19.33 30.63
C SER A 119 -26.01 18.85 30.84
N ASP A 120 -25.76 18.06 31.90
CA ASP A 120 -24.44 17.47 32.19
C ASP A 120 -23.97 16.56 31.03
N GLU A 121 -24.89 15.79 30.44
CA GLU A 121 -24.66 14.93 29.27
C GLU A 121 -24.39 15.74 28.00
N TYR A 122 -25.11 16.86 27.77
CA TYR A 122 -24.83 17.76 26.65
C TYR A 122 -23.48 18.48 26.79
N ASP A 123 -23.14 18.97 27.99
CA ASP A 123 -21.84 19.60 28.26
C ASP A 123 -20.68 18.59 28.13
N ALA A 124 -20.87 17.35 28.58
CA ALA A 124 -19.91 16.27 28.39
C ALA A 124 -19.76 15.87 26.91
N LEU A 125 -20.85 15.84 26.14
CA LEU A 125 -20.82 15.58 24.70
C LEU A 125 -20.16 16.71 23.93
N LEU A 126 -20.43 17.97 24.28
CA LEU A 126 -19.76 19.14 23.72
C LEU A 126 -18.26 19.08 24.02
N ALA A 127 -17.86 18.76 25.25
CA ALA A 127 -16.47 18.52 25.63
C ALA A 127 -15.81 17.31 24.93
N ASN A 128 -16.59 16.37 24.37
CA ASN A 128 -16.09 15.31 23.51
C ASN A 128 -15.88 15.80 22.07
N VAL A 129 -16.83 16.58 21.52
CA VAL A 129 -16.69 17.23 20.20
C VAL A 129 -15.50 18.18 20.18
N ASP A 130 -15.35 19.02 21.21
CA ASP A 130 -14.20 19.92 21.41
C ASP A 130 -12.85 19.19 21.41
N ARG A 131 -12.81 17.97 21.98
CA ARG A 131 -11.60 17.13 22.01
C ARG A 131 -11.35 16.47 20.66
N MET A 132 -12.40 16.01 19.99
CA MET A 132 -12.33 15.43 18.65
C MET A 132 -11.89 16.47 17.60
N GLU A 133 -12.39 17.72 17.68
CA GLU A 133 -11.96 18.80 16.80
C GLU A 133 -10.48 19.13 17.02
N LYS A 134 -10.02 19.25 18.27
CA LYS A 134 -8.60 19.49 18.58
C LYS A 134 -7.69 18.34 18.10
N ALA A 135 -8.16 17.09 18.19
CA ALA A 135 -7.46 15.94 17.61
C ALA A 135 -7.41 16.01 16.07
N MET A 136 -8.53 16.35 15.41
CA MET A 136 -8.61 16.52 13.96
C MET A 136 -7.73 17.68 13.47
N GLN A 137 -7.67 18.80 14.21
CA GLN A 137 -6.76 19.92 13.92
C GLN A 137 -5.29 19.48 14.04
N GLN A 138 -4.92 18.64 15.03
CA GLN A 138 -3.57 18.08 15.15
C GLN A 138 -3.23 17.11 14.00
N VAL A 139 -4.16 16.23 13.60
CA VAL A 139 -3.99 15.34 12.44
C VAL A 139 -3.84 16.15 11.15
N ASN A 140 -4.63 17.22 10.97
CA ASN A 140 -4.50 18.12 9.82
C ASN A 140 -3.18 18.89 9.82
N ALA A 141 -2.67 19.29 10.98
CA ALA A 141 -1.34 19.89 11.09
C ALA A 141 -0.23 18.88 10.69
N LEU A 142 -0.28 17.66 11.22
CA LEU A 142 0.66 16.59 10.90
C LEU A 142 0.62 16.22 9.41
N GLY A 143 -0.58 16.13 8.82
CA GLY A 143 -0.76 15.86 7.39
C GLY A 143 -0.25 17.01 6.48
N ASN A 144 -0.33 18.26 6.95
CA ASN A 144 0.27 19.40 6.25
C ASN A 144 1.81 19.42 6.37
N GLU A 145 2.39 18.96 7.48
CA GLU A 145 3.84 18.75 7.61
C GLU A 145 4.31 17.58 6.75
N GLN A 146 3.57 16.46 6.72
CA GLN A 146 3.83 15.34 5.82
C GLN A 146 3.77 15.77 4.35
N ARG A 147 2.79 16.59 3.94
CA ARG A 147 2.74 17.11 2.56
C ARG A 147 3.96 17.98 2.23
N LYS A 148 4.38 18.89 3.13
CA LYS A 148 5.60 19.68 2.94
C LYS A 148 6.87 18.83 2.86
N ASN A 149 6.95 17.75 3.63
CA ASN A 149 8.07 16.82 3.57
C ASN A 149 8.07 16.02 2.26
N LEU A 150 6.90 15.67 1.72
CA LEU A 150 6.76 15.08 0.38
C LEU A 150 7.14 16.09 -0.72
N GLU A 151 6.67 17.34 -0.65
CA GLU A 151 7.06 18.43 -1.57
C GLU A 151 8.60 18.65 -1.56
N LEU A 152 9.24 18.56 -0.38
CA LEU A 152 10.69 18.65 -0.26
C LEU A 152 11.40 17.43 -0.89
N LEU A 153 10.88 16.22 -0.67
CA LEU A 153 11.40 14.99 -1.27
C LEU A 153 11.22 14.97 -2.79
N GLU A 154 10.11 15.48 -3.33
CA GLU A 154 9.90 15.67 -4.77
C GLU A 154 10.95 16.62 -5.37
N VAL A 155 11.26 17.73 -4.68
CA VAL A 155 12.31 18.68 -5.06
C VAL A 155 13.70 18.05 -5.00
N ASP A 156 14.01 17.21 -4.01
CA ASP A 156 15.30 16.52 -3.92
C ASP A 156 15.43 15.35 -4.92
N ILE A 157 14.34 14.63 -5.21
CA ILE A 157 14.27 13.66 -6.31
C ILE A 157 14.49 14.34 -7.67
N ALA A 158 13.95 15.54 -7.87
CA ALA A 158 14.17 16.32 -9.08
C ALA A 158 15.66 16.70 -9.26
N LYS A 159 16.33 17.16 -8.18
CA LYS A 159 17.79 17.43 -8.19
C LYS A 159 18.62 16.18 -8.45
N ILE A 160 18.21 15.02 -7.90
CA ILE A 160 18.87 13.73 -8.16
C ILE A 160 18.75 13.38 -9.64
N LYS A 161 17.55 13.46 -10.24
CA LYS A 161 17.34 13.24 -11.68
C LYS A 161 18.14 14.21 -12.56
N GLU A 162 18.25 15.47 -12.17
CA GLU A 162 19.09 16.47 -12.84
C GLU A 162 20.58 16.08 -12.78
N ALA A 163 21.09 15.74 -11.59
CA ALA A 163 22.47 15.27 -11.40
C ALA A 163 22.75 13.94 -12.11
N GLU A 164 21.77 13.04 -12.23
CA GLU A 164 21.88 11.80 -13.02
C GLU A 164 21.97 12.10 -14.52
N ALA A 165 21.18 13.05 -15.03
CA ALA A 165 21.24 13.50 -16.42
C ALA A 165 22.57 14.20 -16.74
N GLU A 166 23.09 15.04 -15.84
CA GLU A 166 24.44 15.61 -15.97
C GLU A 166 25.51 14.51 -15.96
N ASN A 167 25.43 13.55 -15.04
CA ASN A 167 26.35 12.41 -15.01
C ASN A 167 26.28 11.55 -16.29
N ALA A 168 25.10 11.36 -16.87
CA ALA A 168 24.94 10.67 -18.15
C ALA A 168 25.61 11.45 -19.30
N SER A 169 25.43 12.77 -19.35
CA SER A 169 26.10 13.64 -20.33
C SER A 169 27.61 13.62 -20.17
N LEU A 170 28.12 13.71 -18.94
CA LEU A 170 29.56 13.62 -18.65
C LEU A 170 30.15 12.26 -19.04
N ARG A 171 29.44 11.15 -18.77
CA ARG A 171 29.85 9.80 -19.23
C ARG A 171 29.88 9.71 -20.75
N GLN A 172 28.91 10.30 -21.46
CA GLN A 172 28.92 10.35 -22.92
C GLN A 172 30.10 11.17 -23.45
N GLN A 173 30.42 12.31 -22.83
CA GLN A 173 31.58 13.13 -23.19
C GLN A 173 32.91 12.42 -22.94
N VAL A 174 33.03 11.66 -21.83
CA VAL A 174 34.21 10.81 -21.59
C VAL A 174 34.33 9.73 -22.67
N ALA A 175 33.23 9.05 -23.02
CA ALA A 175 33.24 8.02 -24.06
C ALA A 175 33.65 8.57 -25.45
N THR A 176 33.19 9.77 -25.84
CA THR A 176 33.64 10.40 -27.10
C THR A 176 35.10 10.84 -27.04
N MET A 177 35.60 11.31 -25.89
CA MET A 177 37.02 11.63 -25.70
C MET A 177 37.92 10.39 -25.71
N GLU A 178 37.44 9.25 -25.20
CA GLU A 178 38.11 7.95 -25.31
C GLU A 178 38.15 7.45 -26.76
N GLU A 179 37.05 7.60 -27.52
CA GLU A 179 37.00 7.27 -28.94
C GLU A 179 37.96 8.16 -29.75
N GLU A 180 37.92 9.48 -29.57
CA GLU A 180 38.86 10.42 -30.21
C GLU A 180 40.32 10.10 -29.87
N SER A 181 40.61 9.79 -28.61
CA SER A 181 41.93 9.36 -28.13
C SER A 181 42.38 8.07 -28.82
N SER A 182 41.51 7.07 -28.93
CA SER A 182 41.80 5.80 -29.60
C SER A 182 42.12 5.99 -31.10
N VAL A 183 41.36 6.87 -31.77
CA VAL A 183 41.58 7.26 -33.16
C VAL A 183 42.88 8.04 -33.32
N LEU A 184 43.25 8.89 -32.36
CA LEU A 184 44.53 9.61 -32.35
C LEU A 184 45.70 8.65 -32.13
N GLN A 185 45.56 7.66 -31.26
CA GLN A 185 46.54 6.60 -30.99
C GLN A 185 46.74 5.69 -32.22
N GLN A 186 45.66 5.34 -32.92
CA GLN A 186 45.72 4.61 -34.19
C GLN A 186 46.41 5.43 -35.29
N LYS A 187 46.07 6.72 -35.43
CA LYS A 187 46.77 7.65 -36.35
C LYS A 187 48.26 7.74 -36.03
N TYR A 188 48.64 7.84 -34.76
CA TYR A 188 50.05 7.84 -34.32
C TYR A 188 50.78 6.54 -34.67
N GLN A 189 50.17 5.38 -34.44
CA GLN A 189 50.75 4.09 -34.80
C GLN A 189 50.92 3.95 -36.32
N ASN A 190 49.93 4.35 -37.12
CA ASN A 190 50.02 4.38 -38.59
C ASN A 190 51.16 5.30 -39.08
N ILE A 191 51.33 6.48 -38.48
CA ILE A 191 52.43 7.41 -38.78
C ILE A 191 53.79 6.81 -38.41
N LYS A 192 53.88 6.13 -37.27
CA LYS A 192 55.09 5.45 -36.79
C LYS A 192 55.49 4.27 -37.70
N GLU A 193 54.52 3.50 -38.19
CA GLU A 193 54.75 2.43 -39.17
C GLU A 193 55.20 2.98 -40.52
N LEU A 194 54.53 4.02 -41.04
CA LEU A 194 54.93 4.73 -42.26
C LEU A 194 56.35 5.32 -42.14
N ASN A 195 56.71 5.89 -40.99
CA ASN A 195 58.06 6.37 -40.72
C ASN A 195 59.08 5.22 -40.72
N SER A 196 58.71 4.04 -40.19
CA SER A 196 59.55 2.83 -40.25
C SER A 196 59.75 2.34 -41.69
N GLU A 197 58.72 2.40 -42.53
CA GLU A 197 58.84 2.09 -43.96
C GLU A 197 59.73 3.08 -44.69
N GLN A 198 59.55 4.39 -44.44
CA GLN A 198 60.37 5.43 -45.04
C GLN A 198 61.85 5.25 -44.66
N ARG A 199 62.17 4.87 -43.43
CA ARG A 199 63.53 4.49 -43.02
C ARG A 199 64.05 3.25 -43.76
N LYS A 200 63.24 2.18 -43.89
CA LYS A 200 63.60 0.98 -44.67
C LYS A 200 63.87 1.32 -46.15
N LYS A 201 62.98 2.11 -46.77
CA LYS A 201 63.07 2.60 -48.16
C LYS A 201 64.29 3.50 -48.35
N PHE A 202 64.58 4.40 -47.41
CA PHE A 202 65.76 5.27 -47.42
C PHE A 202 67.06 4.47 -47.28
N ASN A 203 67.13 3.48 -46.38
CA ASN A 203 68.28 2.60 -46.26
C ASN A 203 68.52 1.81 -47.56
N SER A 204 67.48 1.18 -48.12
CA SER A 204 67.57 0.50 -49.43
C SER A 204 68.01 1.44 -50.58
N LEU A 205 67.70 2.73 -50.50
CA LEU A 205 68.16 3.73 -51.47
C LEU A 205 69.63 4.12 -51.23
N LYS A 206 70.02 4.34 -49.97
CA LYS A 206 71.40 4.58 -49.52
C LYS A 206 72.32 3.43 -49.92
N ASP A 207 71.91 2.19 -49.71
CA ASP A 207 72.70 1.00 -50.04
C ASP A 207 72.89 0.89 -51.56
N ARG A 208 71.84 1.17 -52.35
CA ARG A 208 71.96 1.31 -53.82
C ARG A 208 72.86 2.47 -54.24
N PHE A 209 72.85 3.60 -53.54
CA PHE A 209 73.81 4.69 -53.79
C PHE A 209 75.25 4.31 -53.44
N ILE A 210 75.48 3.53 -52.38
CA ILE A 210 76.79 2.97 -52.03
C ILE A 210 77.27 2.01 -53.12
N ASP A 211 76.41 1.13 -53.63
CA ASP A 211 76.72 0.24 -54.76
C ASP A 211 77.02 0.99 -56.06
N VAL A 212 76.23 2.03 -56.39
CA VAL A 212 76.50 2.91 -57.54
C VAL A 212 77.82 3.65 -57.36
N HIS A 213 78.13 4.15 -56.16
CA HIS A 213 79.40 4.79 -55.86
C HIS A 213 80.58 3.80 -55.96
N ARG A 214 80.41 2.56 -55.51
CA ARG A 214 81.39 1.48 -55.63
C ARG A 214 81.65 1.13 -57.10
N LYS A 215 80.59 0.93 -57.89
CA LYS A 215 80.68 0.73 -59.36
C LYS A 215 81.35 1.91 -60.05
N LEU A 216 81.04 3.14 -59.67
CA LEU A 216 81.66 4.37 -60.21
C LEU A 216 83.13 4.49 -59.80
N LYS A 217 83.52 4.08 -58.59
CA LYS A 217 84.94 4.00 -58.17
C LYS A 217 85.68 3.02 -59.06
N ASN A 218 85.18 1.79 -59.20
CA ASN A 218 85.78 0.78 -60.08
C ASN A 218 85.87 1.29 -61.54
N LEU A 219 84.85 2.02 -62.04
CA LEU A 219 84.88 2.60 -63.38
C LEU A 219 85.94 3.71 -63.54
N LYS A 220 86.17 4.52 -62.49
CA LYS A 220 87.28 5.49 -62.46
C LYS A 220 88.63 4.80 -62.43
N GLU A 221 88.75 3.70 -61.69
CA GLU A 221 89.96 2.88 -61.58
C GLU A 221 90.30 2.23 -62.94
N CYS A 222 89.32 1.62 -63.62
CA CYS A 222 89.46 1.16 -65.01
C CYS A 222 89.80 2.31 -65.97
N LYS A 223 89.27 3.53 -65.76
CA LYS A 223 89.64 4.71 -66.57
C LYS A 223 91.09 5.13 -66.34
N CYS A 224 91.62 5.03 -65.12
CA CYS A 224 93.04 5.32 -64.86
C CYS A 224 93.94 4.32 -65.61
N VAL A 225 93.67 3.02 -65.51
CA VAL A 225 94.41 1.98 -66.24
C VAL A 225 94.32 2.17 -67.76
N LEU A 226 93.16 2.59 -68.28
CA LEU A 226 92.99 2.94 -69.70
C LEU A 226 93.76 4.20 -70.11
N LEU A 227 93.91 5.19 -69.24
CA LEU A 227 94.72 6.39 -69.49
C LEU A 227 96.22 6.12 -69.38
N GLU A 228 96.63 5.26 -68.45
CA GLU A 228 98.02 4.80 -68.29
C GLU A 228 98.47 4.03 -69.54
N THR A 229 97.71 3.00 -69.94
CA THR A 229 97.97 2.26 -71.19
C THR A 229 97.86 3.15 -72.44
N GLN A 230 96.91 4.10 -72.51
CA GLN A 230 96.88 5.09 -73.59
C GLN A 230 98.16 5.95 -73.61
N HIS A 231 98.71 6.32 -72.46
CA HIS A 231 99.94 7.10 -72.37
C HIS A 231 101.17 6.28 -72.77
N GLU A 232 101.24 5.00 -72.39
CA GLU A 232 102.27 4.06 -72.85
C GLU A 232 102.24 3.87 -74.38
N TYR A 233 101.05 3.70 -74.96
CA TYR A 233 100.88 3.64 -76.41
C TYR A 233 101.24 4.95 -77.09
N ALA A 234 100.84 6.11 -76.54
CA ALA A 234 101.20 7.42 -77.09
C ALA A 234 102.73 7.64 -77.07
N ALA A 235 103.39 7.32 -75.96
CA ALA A 235 104.86 7.37 -75.84
C ALA A 235 105.56 6.40 -76.81
N SER A 236 104.95 5.25 -77.10
CA SER A 236 105.45 4.29 -78.09
C SER A 236 105.28 4.79 -79.52
N VAL A 237 104.13 5.39 -79.86
CA VAL A 237 103.89 6.05 -81.14
C VAL A 237 104.86 7.22 -81.36
N SER A 238 105.16 8.02 -80.33
CA SER A 238 106.18 9.08 -80.42
C SER A 238 107.58 8.54 -80.74
N LYS A 239 107.97 7.37 -80.23
CA LYS A 239 109.23 6.70 -80.61
C LYS A 239 109.21 6.28 -82.09
N TRP A 240 108.14 5.63 -82.54
CA TRP A 240 107.97 5.25 -83.95
C TRP A 240 107.96 6.46 -84.90
N GLN A 241 107.36 7.58 -84.51
CA GLN A 241 107.43 8.83 -85.29
C GLN A 241 108.86 9.35 -85.44
N VAL A 242 109.68 9.31 -84.38
CA VAL A 242 111.10 9.69 -84.45
C VAL A 242 111.90 8.73 -85.37
N GLU A 243 111.58 7.44 -85.37
CA GLU A 243 112.21 6.45 -86.25
C GLU A 243 111.81 6.65 -87.72
N ILE A 244 110.51 6.91 -87.98
CA ILE A 244 109.99 7.24 -89.32
C ILE A 244 110.60 8.55 -89.84
N ILE A 245 110.79 9.57 -89.00
CA ILE A 245 111.44 10.83 -89.38
C ILE A 245 112.91 10.61 -89.73
N LYS A 246 113.65 9.78 -88.99
CA LYS A 246 115.04 9.41 -89.35
C LYS A 246 115.09 8.67 -90.69
N ALA A 247 114.16 7.75 -90.94
CA ALA A 247 114.07 7.02 -92.20
C ALA A 247 113.71 7.94 -93.39
N SER A 248 112.77 8.88 -93.22
CA SER A 248 112.38 9.81 -94.28
C SER A 248 113.47 10.85 -94.58
N GLN A 249 114.21 11.33 -93.59
CA GLN A 249 115.37 12.22 -93.79
C GLN A 249 116.46 11.56 -94.64
N LEU A 250 116.78 10.28 -94.40
CA LEU A 250 117.71 9.50 -95.23
C LEU A 250 117.23 9.37 -96.68
N LEU A 251 115.91 9.20 -96.88
CA LEU A 251 115.30 9.06 -98.20
C LEU A 251 115.28 10.39 -98.97
N CYS A 252 114.95 11.50 -98.30
CA CYS A 252 115.01 12.85 -98.86
C CYS A 252 116.44 13.24 -99.28
N ALA A 253 117.45 12.91 -98.47
CA ALA A 253 118.86 13.13 -98.83
C ALA A 253 119.25 12.36 -100.11
N LYS A 254 118.73 11.14 -100.29
CA LYS A 254 118.91 10.33 -101.51
C LYS A 254 118.27 11.00 -102.74
N MET A 255 117.05 11.53 -102.60
CA MET A 255 116.34 12.21 -103.70
C MET A 255 117.01 13.52 -104.11
N ALA A 256 117.47 14.34 -103.16
CA ALA A 256 118.16 15.59 -103.45
C ALA A 256 119.43 15.39 -104.30
N SER A 257 120.18 14.31 -104.03
CA SER A 257 121.35 13.92 -104.83
C SER A 257 120.99 13.63 -106.30
N LEU A 258 119.84 13.00 -106.55
CA LEU A 258 119.38 12.67 -107.91
C LEU A 258 118.81 13.88 -108.65
N GLN A 259 118.22 14.86 -107.95
CA GLN A 259 117.76 16.11 -108.56
C GLN A 259 118.94 16.99 -109.00
N ALA A 260 120.01 17.07 -108.19
CA ALA A 260 121.23 17.82 -108.52
C ALA A 260 121.99 17.25 -109.74
N GLU A 261 121.80 15.97 -110.05
CA GLU A 261 122.34 15.32 -111.24
C GLU A 261 121.49 15.64 -112.50
N ASN A 262 120.16 15.67 -112.37
CA ASN A 262 119.24 16.00 -113.45
C ASN A 262 119.33 17.46 -113.92
N GLU A 263 119.60 18.42 -113.03
CA GLU A 263 119.81 19.83 -113.38
C GLU A 263 120.99 20.02 -114.35
N LYS A 264 122.10 19.29 -114.15
CA LYS A 264 123.30 19.39 -114.99
C LYS A 264 123.06 18.96 -116.44
N LEU A 265 122.11 18.06 -116.68
CA LEU A 265 121.78 17.57 -118.02
C LEU A 265 120.94 18.57 -118.84
N LYS A 266 120.26 19.53 -118.20
CA LYS A 266 119.42 20.53 -118.90
C LYS A 266 120.20 21.70 -119.52
N LEU A 267 121.45 21.92 -119.11
CA LEU A 267 122.24 23.11 -119.46
C LEU A 267 122.91 23.08 -120.84
N ASN A 268 122.71 22.01 -121.63
CA ASN A 268 123.50 21.72 -122.85
C ASN A 268 122.77 21.88 -124.19
N ASN A 269 121.55 22.45 -124.23
CA ASN A 269 120.83 22.75 -125.47
C ASN A 269 119.85 23.91 -125.28
N GLY A 270 119.55 24.72 -126.30
CA GLY A 270 118.64 25.87 -126.12
C GLY A 270 118.21 26.64 -127.37
N LYS A 271 117.30 27.60 -127.11
CA LYS A 271 116.59 28.53 -128.02
C LYS A 271 115.40 27.94 -128.82
N SER A 272 114.17 28.27 -128.41
CA SER A 272 113.25 29.08 -129.26
C SER A 272 112.02 29.64 -128.48
N ASP A 273 111.41 30.68 -129.05
CA ASP A 273 110.02 31.16 -128.97
C ASP A 273 109.27 31.46 -127.64
N ASN A 274 109.44 32.71 -127.20
CA ASN A 274 108.41 33.78 -127.23
C ASN A 274 106.91 33.51 -126.93
N ASN A 275 106.48 34.12 -125.80
CA ASN A 275 105.36 35.07 -125.66
C ASN A 275 103.87 34.60 -125.72
N PRO A 276 102.99 35.00 -124.76
CA PRO A 276 101.58 34.59 -124.72
C PRO A 276 100.57 35.69 -125.14
N GLN A 277 99.46 35.32 -125.82
CA GLN A 277 98.05 35.70 -125.51
C GLN A 277 97.02 35.40 -126.65
N THR A 278 95.77 35.10 -126.23
CA THR A 278 94.47 35.19 -126.97
C THR A 278 94.07 34.23 -128.12
N ILE A 279 92.74 34.10 -128.28
CA ILE A 279 91.91 33.58 -129.40
C ILE A 279 91.62 32.06 -129.51
N ASP A 280 90.34 31.69 -129.24
CA ASP A 280 89.33 30.97 -130.08
C ASP A 280 87.98 31.01 -129.27
N THR A 281 86.70 31.05 -129.70
CA THR A 281 85.87 30.95 -130.94
C THR A 281 85.13 29.61 -131.23
N GLY A 282 84.33 29.55 -132.32
CA GLY A 282 83.34 28.49 -132.65
C GLY A 282 82.00 28.56 -131.88
N ILE A 283 80.80 28.93 -132.40
CA ILE A 283 80.05 28.66 -133.67
C ILE A 283 79.51 27.22 -133.72
N ASP A 284 78.23 26.86 -133.92
CA ASP A 284 76.94 27.54 -134.25
C ASP A 284 75.82 26.91 -133.35
N ARG A 285 74.59 27.40 -133.11
CA ARG A 285 73.67 28.42 -133.68
C ARG A 285 72.91 28.12 -135.00
N LYS A 286 72.15 27.00 -135.07
CA LYS A 286 70.83 26.95 -135.76
C LYS A 286 70.00 25.65 -135.58
N ARG A 287 69.05 25.66 -134.63
CA ARG A 287 67.64 25.17 -134.73
C ARG A 287 66.95 25.29 -133.36
N LEU A 288 65.84 26.05 -133.29
CA LEU A 288 65.15 26.64 -132.13
C LEU A 288 65.79 27.97 -131.64
N LEU A 289 65.66 29.14 -132.26
CA LEU A 289 64.77 29.69 -133.29
C LEU A 289 63.25 29.44 -133.13
N GLN A 290 62.51 30.53 -132.85
CA GLN A 290 61.04 30.62 -132.76
C GLN A 290 60.40 29.98 -131.53
N ARG A 291 59.32 30.62 -131.05
CA ARG A 291 58.47 30.22 -129.91
C ARG A 291 59.30 29.95 -128.62
N VAL A 292 59.43 30.89 -127.69
CA VAL A 292 58.42 31.87 -127.25
C VAL A 292 59.07 33.21 -126.83
N GLN A 293 58.63 34.28 -127.50
CA GLN A 293 58.35 35.64 -126.99
C GLN A 293 59.38 36.21 -125.99
N GLU A 294 60.21 37.21 -126.35
CA GLU A 294 59.96 38.27 -127.34
C GLU A 294 58.61 38.99 -127.09
N MET A 295 58.30 39.28 -125.81
CA MET A 295 57.35 40.33 -125.37
C MET A 295 57.66 40.96 -123.99
N ASP A 296 58.73 40.56 -123.27
CA ASP A 296 59.26 41.40 -122.19
C ASP A 296 60.03 42.58 -122.79
N ARG A 297 59.71 43.81 -122.34
CA ARG A 297 60.44 45.07 -122.57
C ARG A 297 60.85 45.42 -124.02
N LEU A 298 59.88 45.92 -124.78
CA LEU A 298 60.01 47.29 -125.31
C LEU A 298 58.74 48.06 -124.88
N ALA A 299 58.72 48.79 -123.76
CA ALA A 299 59.60 49.88 -123.33
C ALA A 299 59.56 51.09 -124.28
N LYS A 300 59.20 52.25 -123.69
CA LYS A 300 59.20 53.61 -124.29
C LYS A 300 58.20 53.79 -125.43
N ILE A 301 57.03 54.37 -125.14
CA ILE A 301 56.80 55.83 -125.11
C ILE A 301 56.76 56.44 -126.53
N VAL A 302 55.52 56.72 -126.96
CA VAL A 302 55.10 57.83 -127.83
C VAL A 302 55.47 57.78 -129.34
N LYS A 303 54.54 58.31 -130.16
CA LYS A 303 54.61 58.51 -131.62
C LYS A 303 54.76 57.24 -132.46
N GLN A 304 53.62 56.75 -132.97
CA GLN A 304 53.52 56.59 -134.42
C GLN A 304 52.28 57.31 -134.94
N LYS A 305 52.51 58.24 -135.87
CA LYS A 305 51.50 59.09 -136.49
C LYS A 305 50.92 58.35 -137.71
N GLN A 306 49.61 58.49 -137.93
CA GLN A 306 49.04 58.83 -139.23
C GLN A 306 49.41 57.98 -140.47
N LYS A 307 48.46 57.18 -140.97
CA LYS A 307 47.99 57.32 -142.37
C LYS A 307 46.70 56.55 -142.70
N ASN A 308 45.81 57.24 -143.42
CA ASN A 308 44.79 56.74 -144.36
C ASN A 308 43.62 55.90 -143.79
N GLN A 309 42.37 56.05 -144.26
CA GLN A 309 41.85 56.92 -145.33
C GLN A 309 40.36 57.28 -145.11
N ARG A 310 39.99 58.50 -145.57
CA ARG A 310 38.71 58.96 -146.20
C ARG A 310 37.36 58.25 -145.93
N SER A 311 36.20 58.93 -145.90
CA SER A 311 35.84 60.37 -145.84
C SER A 311 34.31 60.55 -145.93
N ASN A 312 33.74 61.54 -145.21
CA ASN A 312 32.41 62.17 -145.46
C ASN A 312 31.16 61.25 -145.24
N LEU A 313 29.95 61.73 -144.91
CA LEU A 313 29.42 63.10 -144.75
C LEU A 313 28.29 63.16 -143.69
N ASN A 314 28.25 64.21 -142.87
CA ASN A 314 27.07 64.85 -142.24
C ASN A 314 25.90 63.99 -141.64
N VAL A 315 26.02 63.50 -140.38
CA VAL A 315 24.85 63.08 -139.55
C VAL A 315 24.97 63.50 -138.06
N GLU A 316 25.82 64.47 -137.71
CA GLU A 316 26.13 64.77 -136.29
C GLU A 316 25.00 65.48 -135.52
N TYR A 317 24.09 66.16 -136.23
CA TYR A 317 23.03 66.96 -135.60
C TYR A 317 21.81 66.14 -135.14
N LEU A 318 21.51 65.02 -135.81
CA LEU A 318 20.38 64.14 -135.44
C LEU A 318 20.72 63.23 -134.25
N LEU A 319 21.96 62.72 -134.19
CA LEU A 319 22.41 61.85 -133.10
C LEU A 319 22.26 62.53 -131.73
N LYS A 320 22.62 63.81 -131.62
CA LYS A 320 22.55 64.61 -130.39
C LYS A 320 21.14 64.87 -129.86
N LYS A 321 20.09 64.68 -130.68
CA LYS A 321 18.69 64.72 -130.22
C LYS A 321 18.15 63.36 -129.80
N ILE A 322 18.66 62.28 -130.38
CA ILE A 322 18.26 60.91 -130.02
C ILE A 322 18.87 60.54 -128.66
N THR A 323 20.18 60.76 -128.47
CA THR A 323 20.85 60.47 -127.20
C THR A 323 20.23 61.22 -126.01
N ALA A 324 19.88 62.49 -126.17
CA ALA A 324 19.25 63.29 -125.12
C ALA A 324 17.83 62.78 -124.73
N LEU A 325 17.11 62.14 -125.66
CA LEU A 325 15.83 61.50 -125.37
C LEU A 325 16.01 60.12 -124.71
N GLU A 326 17.05 59.38 -125.08
CA GLU A 326 17.40 58.10 -124.45
C GLU A 326 17.88 58.30 -122.99
N GLU A 327 18.69 59.33 -122.73
CA GLU A 327 19.13 59.71 -121.38
C GLU A 327 17.95 60.05 -120.46
N LEU A 328 17.00 60.86 -120.93
CA LEU A 328 15.76 61.17 -120.19
C LEU A 328 14.89 59.92 -119.97
N ALA A 329 14.78 59.03 -120.96
CA ALA A 329 14.04 57.78 -120.83
C ALA A 329 14.68 56.77 -119.85
N VAL A 330 16.01 56.79 -119.70
CA VAL A 330 16.72 56.04 -118.67
C VAL A 330 16.44 56.63 -117.29
N ILE A 331 16.58 57.95 -117.11
CA ILE A 331 16.35 58.64 -115.83
C ILE A 331 14.93 58.38 -115.32
N ILE A 332 13.90 58.50 -116.17
CA ILE A 332 12.50 58.25 -115.78
C ILE A 332 12.27 56.79 -115.37
N LYS A 333 12.87 55.82 -116.08
CA LYS A 333 12.79 54.40 -115.69
C LYS A 333 13.53 54.11 -114.38
N GLN A 334 14.63 54.82 -114.13
CA GLN A 334 15.45 54.66 -112.94
C GLN A 334 14.76 55.27 -111.71
N GLN A 335 14.10 56.43 -111.87
CA GLN A 335 13.24 57.02 -110.84
C GLN A 335 12.05 56.13 -110.52
N HIS A 336 11.28 55.68 -111.52
CA HIS A 336 10.15 54.75 -111.30
C HIS A 336 10.57 53.43 -110.63
N ARG A 337 11.81 52.99 -110.84
CA ARG A 337 12.37 51.83 -110.15
C ARG A 337 12.66 52.14 -108.68
N ILE A 338 13.29 53.27 -108.38
CA ILE A 338 13.54 53.76 -107.01
C ILE A 338 12.22 53.95 -106.26
N ASP A 339 11.24 54.64 -106.86
CA ASP A 339 9.92 54.88 -106.26
C ASP A 339 9.20 53.55 -105.93
N LYS A 340 9.31 52.57 -106.83
CA LYS A 340 8.74 51.23 -106.62
C LYS A 340 9.48 50.44 -105.55
N GLU A 341 10.80 50.51 -105.49
CA GLU A 341 11.61 49.85 -104.47
C GLU A 341 11.38 50.49 -103.08
N GLN A 342 11.17 51.82 -103.00
CA GLN A 342 10.75 52.54 -101.79
C GLN A 342 9.31 52.17 -101.37
N LEU A 343 8.36 52.10 -102.30
CA LEU A 343 6.98 51.69 -101.96
C LEU A 343 6.94 50.25 -101.42
N ILE A 344 7.82 49.37 -101.93
CA ILE A 344 8.00 47.99 -101.43
C ILE A 344 8.69 47.97 -100.05
N SER A 345 9.62 48.88 -99.74
CA SER A 345 10.21 48.94 -98.41
C SER A 345 9.21 49.45 -97.37
N VAL A 346 8.50 50.55 -97.67
CA VAL A 346 7.49 51.15 -96.77
C VAL A 346 6.33 50.17 -96.49
N THR A 347 5.83 49.45 -97.51
CA THR A 347 4.78 48.44 -97.29
C THR A 347 5.27 47.28 -96.44
N LYS A 348 6.52 46.81 -96.63
CA LYS A 348 7.13 45.77 -95.77
C LYS A 348 7.35 46.25 -94.34
N GLU A 349 7.77 47.50 -94.12
CA GLU A 349 7.88 48.06 -92.76
C GLU A 349 6.51 48.20 -92.10
N GLN A 350 5.48 48.60 -92.85
CA GLN A 350 4.12 48.74 -92.32
C GLN A 350 3.45 47.38 -92.06
N GLU A 351 3.84 46.32 -92.77
CA GLU A 351 3.42 44.94 -92.51
C GLU A 351 4.21 44.32 -91.34
N ASN A 352 5.53 44.52 -91.28
CA ASN A 352 6.38 44.09 -90.16
C ASN A 352 5.96 44.74 -88.83
N THR A 353 5.62 46.03 -88.81
CA THR A 353 5.13 46.72 -87.60
C THR A 353 3.75 46.20 -87.17
N LYS A 354 2.82 45.92 -88.10
CA LYS A 354 1.54 45.26 -87.80
C LYS A 354 1.73 43.84 -87.25
N ASN A 355 2.65 43.07 -87.82
CA ASN A 355 2.98 41.73 -87.36
C ASN A 355 3.69 41.74 -86.00
N HIS A 356 4.60 42.69 -85.76
CA HIS A 356 5.21 42.91 -84.46
C HIS A 356 4.16 43.29 -83.40
N ALA A 357 3.25 44.21 -83.70
CA ALA A 357 2.15 44.58 -82.80
C ALA A 357 1.18 43.41 -82.52
N ARG A 358 0.89 42.55 -83.50
CA ARG A 358 0.14 41.31 -83.28
C ARG A 358 0.89 40.33 -82.39
N ASN A 359 2.17 40.06 -82.67
CA ASN A 359 2.98 39.14 -81.90
C ASN A 359 3.20 39.62 -80.46
N LEU A 360 3.33 40.93 -80.23
CA LEU A 360 3.42 41.52 -78.90
C LEU A 360 2.12 41.33 -78.10
N ASN A 361 0.95 41.51 -78.74
CA ASN A 361 -0.34 41.24 -78.10
C ASN A 361 -0.52 39.74 -77.81
N VAL A 362 -0.18 38.84 -78.75
CA VAL A 362 -0.24 37.38 -78.52
C VAL A 362 0.69 36.96 -77.39
N SER A 363 1.92 37.51 -77.33
CA SER A 363 2.84 37.32 -76.20
C SER A 363 2.26 37.82 -74.88
N LEU A 364 1.59 38.98 -74.86
CA LEU A 364 0.96 39.52 -73.66
C LEU A 364 -0.20 38.64 -73.17
N PHE A 365 -1.04 38.13 -74.09
CA PHE A 365 -2.12 37.22 -73.77
C PHE A 365 -1.63 35.84 -73.31
N GLN A 366 -0.59 35.28 -73.95
CA GLN A 366 0.05 34.04 -73.50
C GLN A 366 0.64 34.22 -72.09
N THR A 367 1.38 35.30 -71.85
CA THR A 367 1.94 35.61 -70.52
C THR A 367 0.85 35.69 -69.45
N LYS A 368 -0.29 36.33 -69.75
CA LYS A 368 -1.44 36.39 -68.83
C LYS A 368 -2.11 35.02 -68.64
N LEU A 369 -2.20 34.21 -69.69
CA LEU A 369 -2.74 32.85 -69.61
C LEU A 369 -1.86 31.96 -68.72
N ASP A 370 -0.54 32.03 -68.88
CA ASP A 370 0.42 31.29 -68.07
C ASP A 370 0.39 31.76 -66.60
N GLN A 371 0.26 33.07 -66.35
CA GLN A 371 0.01 33.63 -65.01
C GLN A 371 -1.28 33.11 -64.38
N MET A 372 -2.40 33.09 -65.13
CA MET A 372 -3.67 32.52 -64.66
C MET A 372 -3.56 31.01 -64.38
N GLN A 373 -2.92 30.24 -65.25
CA GLN A 373 -2.69 28.82 -65.02
C GLN A 373 -1.82 28.55 -63.78
N ASN A 374 -0.84 29.40 -63.51
CA ASN A 374 -0.01 29.29 -62.32
C ASN A 374 -0.78 29.67 -61.05
N LEU A 375 -1.63 30.71 -61.08
CA LEU A 375 -2.57 31.03 -60.00
C LEU A 375 -3.52 29.85 -59.71
N VAL A 376 -4.12 29.25 -60.74
CA VAL A 376 -5.00 28.07 -60.57
C VAL A 376 -4.23 26.88 -59.98
N LYS A 377 -2.96 26.64 -60.37
CA LYS A 377 -2.11 25.60 -59.78
C LYS A 377 -1.75 25.87 -58.32
N VAL A 378 -1.57 27.14 -57.92
CA VAL A 378 -1.34 27.51 -56.52
C VAL A 378 -2.61 27.28 -55.70
N ILE A 379 -3.75 27.80 -56.16
CA ILE A 379 -5.06 27.63 -55.49
C ILE A 379 -5.43 26.15 -55.35
N ALA A 380 -5.14 25.31 -56.35
CA ALA A 380 -5.35 23.86 -56.26
C ALA A 380 -4.48 23.23 -55.16
N LYS A 381 -3.17 23.51 -55.13
CA LYS A 381 -2.27 23.02 -54.07
C LYS A 381 -2.66 23.51 -52.68
N GLU A 382 -3.16 24.74 -52.58
CA GLU A 382 -3.58 25.37 -51.33
C GLU A 382 -4.87 24.73 -50.81
N ARG A 383 -5.83 24.45 -51.71
CA ARG A 383 -7.01 23.61 -51.42
C ARG A 383 -6.61 22.20 -50.99
N ASP A 384 -5.67 21.55 -51.67
CA ASP A 384 -5.21 20.19 -51.31
C ASP A 384 -4.48 20.16 -49.96
N ASN A 385 -3.78 21.25 -49.60
CA ASN A 385 -3.20 21.44 -48.26
C ASN A 385 -4.28 21.67 -47.20
N GLN A 386 -5.31 22.47 -47.49
CA GLN A 386 -6.46 22.66 -46.59
C GLN A 386 -7.25 21.37 -46.39
N GLN A 387 -7.45 20.58 -47.45
CA GLN A 387 -8.18 19.32 -47.38
C GLN A 387 -7.42 18.25 -46.58
N ARG A 388 -6.08 18.17 -46.69
CA ARG A 388 -5.26 17.34 -45.78
C ARG A 388 -5.34 17.80 -44.34
N LYS A 389 -5.25 19.11 -44.06
CA LYS A 389 -5.42 19.65 -42.70
C LYS A 389 -6.79 19.36 -42.09
N LEU A 390 -7.86 19.35 -42.90
CA LEU A 390 -9.19 18.93 -42.45
C LEU A 390 -9.23 17.44 -42.09
N GLN A 391 -8.59 16.57 -42.88
CA GLN A 391 -8.49 15.14 -42.58
C GLN A 391 -7.63 14.86 -41.34
N GLU A 392 -6.54 15.60 -41.15
CA GLU A 392 -5.70 15.58 -39.93
C GLU A 392 -6.52 16.01 -38.70
N LEU A 393 -7.34 17.06 -38.82
CA LEU A 393 -8.24 17.51 -37.75
C LEU A 393 -9.40 16.53 -37.49
N GLU A 394 -9.95 15.88 -38.51
CA GLU A 394 -10.97 14.84 -38.34
C GLU A 394 -10.41 13.61 -37.61
N ALA A 395 -9.18 13.19 -37.93
CA ALA A 395 -8.49 12.12 -37.22
C ALA A 395 -8.28 12.46 -35.74
N ILE A 396 -7.73 13.64 -35.44
CA ILE A 396 -7.55 14.13 -34.06
C ILE A 396 -8.90 14.22 -33.33
N CYS A 397 -9.99 14.60 -34.01
CA CYS A 397 -11.34 14.61 -33.42
C CYS A 397 -11.89 13.21 -33.13
N ILE A 398 -11.45 12.17 -33.84
CA ILE A 398 -11.82 10.77 -33.57
C ILE A 398 -11.00 10.23 -32.40
N GLU A 399 -9.68 10.45 -32.41
CA GLU A 399 -8.78 10.08 -31.30
C GLU A 399 -9.19 10.73 -29.98
N LEU A 400 -9.55 12.03 -29.99
CA LEU A 400 -10.08 12.72 -28.81
C LEU A 400 -11.43 12.18 -28.34
N ARG A 401 -12.30 11.67 -29.22
CA ARG A 401 -13.56 11.02 -28.80
C ARG A 401 -13.28 9.68 -28.13
N GLN A 402 -12.47 8.84 -28.75
CA GLN A 402 -12.07 7.54 -28.19
C GLN A 402 -11.40 7.73 -26.82
N HIS A 403 -10.51 8.72 -26.69
CA HIS A 403 -9.89 9.03 -25.40
C HIS A 403 -10.89 9.50 -24.33
N ASN A 404 -11.95 10.23 -24.70
CA ASN A 404 -13.02 10.60 -23.77
C ASN A 404 -13.92 9.40 -23.40
N GLU A 405 -14.19 8.48 -24.33
CA GLU A 405 -14.92 7.23 -24.06
C GLU A 405 -14.10 6.31 -23.13
N ASP A 406 -12.79 6.19 -23.34
CA ASP A 406 -11.87 5.52 -22.41
C ASP A 406 -11.84 6.20 -21.03
N LEU A 407 -11.79 7.54 -20.97
CA LEU A 407 -11.80 8.28 -19.70
C LEU A 407 -13.11 8.08 -18.93
N LEU A 408 -14.25 8.11 -19.63
CA LEU A 408 -15.56 7.83 -19.04
C LEU A 408 -15.63 6.38 -18.54
N THR A 409 -15.09 5.42 -19.29
CA THR A 409 -15.03 4.01 -18.87
C THR A 409 -14.14 3.82 -17.64
N ARG A 410 -12.95 4.44 -17.61
CA ARG A 410 -12.06 4.47 -16.43
C ARG A 410 -12.73 5.16 -15.23
N TYR A 411 -13.53 6.21 -15.44
CA TYR A 411 -14.30 6.88 -14.38
C TYR A 411 -15.39 5.98 -13.79
N HIS A 412 -16.22 5.34 -14.62
CA HIS A 412 -17.28 4.44 -14.15
C HIS A 412 -16.70 3.24 -13.39
N LEU A 413 -15.55 2.71 -13.82
CA LEU A 413 -14.85 1.65 -13.10
C LEU A 413 -14.38 2.12 -11.71
N LYS A 414 -13.89 3.35 -11.57
CA LYS A 414 -13.52 3.93 -10.26
C LYS A 414 -14.74 4.29 -9.40
N GLU A 415 -15.86 4.68 -9.99
CA GLU A 415 -17.12 4.86 -9.28
C GLU A 415 -17.66 3.52 -8.75
N GLN A 416 -17.51 2.43 -9.51
CA GLN A 416 -17.81 1.07 -9.05
C GLN A 416 -16.86 0.62 -7.93
N GLU A 417 -15.53 0.74 -8.09
CA GLU A 417 -14.55 0.41 -7.04
C GLU A 417 -14.82 1.20 -5.74
N HIS A 418 -15.20 2.48 -5.83
CA HIS A 418 -15.59 3.27 -4.67
C HIS A 418 -16.93 2.82 -4.07
N GLY A 419 -17.89 2.37 -4.88
CA GLY A 419 -19.13 1.74 -4.42
C GLY A 419 -18.88 0.44 -3.65
N GLU A 420 -18.00 -0.42 -4.18
CA GLU A 420 -17.58 -1.69 -3.59
C GLU A 420 -16.82 -1.47 -2.27
N LEU A 421 -15.86 -0.54 -2.24
CA LEU A 421 -15.17 -0.15 -1.01
C LEU A 421 -16.11 0.47 0.03
N LEU A 422 -17.21 1.12 -0.40
CA LEU A 422 -18.25 1.63 0.49
C LEU A 422 -19.22 0.54 0.97
N THR A 423 -19.39 -0.59 0.27
CA THR A 423 -20.05 -1.79 0.83
C THR A 423 -19.13 -2.50 1.82
N GLU A 424 -17.85 -2.75 1.49
CA GLU A 424 -16.86 -3.32 2.41
C GLU A 424 -16.77 -2.49 3.71
N MET A 425 -16.69 -1.17 3.61
CA MET A 425 -16.68 -0.28 4.78
C MET A 425 -17.96 -0.36 5.60
N ARG A 426 -19.13 -0.63 5.00
CA ARG A 426 -20.39 -0.81 5.75
C ARG A 426 -20.40 -2.16 6.46
N GLU A 427 -20.05 -3.24 5.76
CA GLU A 427 -19.97 -4.60 6.31
C GLU A 427 -18.94 -4.68 7.44
N LEU A 428 -17.78 -4.05 7.28
CA LEU A 428 -16.73 -3.99 8.30
C LEU A 428 -17.18 -3.18 9.54
N ASN A 429 -17.91 -2.07 9.34
CA ASN A 429 -18.52 -1.33 10.46
C ASN A 429 -19.65 -2.12 11.14
N GLU A 430 -20.46 -2.88 10.41
CA GLU A 430 -21.50 -3.74 10.98
C GLU A 430 -20.90 -4.94 11.74
N ALA A 431 -19.84 -5.54 11.22
CA ALA A 431 -19.05 -6.57 11.92
C ALA A 431 -18.35 -6.01 13.17
N LEU A 432 -17.83 -4.77 13.13
CA LEU A 432 -17.30 -4.08 14.32
C LEU A 432 -18.39 -3.81 15.35
N LYS A 433 -19.59 -3.41 14.93
CA LYS A 433 -20.75 -3.23 15.81
C LYS A 433 -21.16 -4.56 16.45
N GLY A 434 -21.28 -5.65 15.68
CA GLY A 434 -21.56 -6.99 16.18
C GLY A 434 -20.50 -7.50 17.17
N ARG A 435 -19.22 -7.18 16.94
CA ARG A 435 -18.13 -7.42 17.91
C ARG A 435 -18.28 -6.57 19.17
N GLY A 436 -18.67 -5.30 19.05
CA GLY A 436 -18.98 -4.41 20.18
C GLY A 436 -20.14 -4.92 21.04
N ASP A 437 -21.23 -5.36 20.41
CA ASP A 437 -22.38 -5.99 21.08
C ASP A 437 -21.98 -7.31 21.77
N ALA A 438 -21.12 -8.12 21.14
CA ALA A 438 -20.60 -9.36 21.74
C ALA A 438 -19.67 -9.08 22.93
N ILE A 439 -18.77 -8.10 22.83
CA ILE A 439 -17.92 -7.65 23.95
C ILE A 439 -18.77 -7.12 25.10
N SER A 440 -19.83 -6.36 24.81
CA SER A 440 -20.76 -5.84 25.83
C SER A 440 -21.46 -6.98 26.58
N ARG A 441 -21.95 -8.02 25.88
CA ARG A 441 -22.53 -9.21 26.51
C ARG A 441 -21.51 -10.00 27.34
N LEU A 442 -20.27 -10.11 26.87
CA LEU A 442 -19.19 -10.77 27.62
C LEU A 442 -18.79 -9.98 28.87
N GLN A 443 -18.83 -8.65 28.83
CA GLN A 443 -18.63 -7.79 30.00
C GLN A 443 -19.78 -7.95 31.01
N GLU A 444 -21.04 -7.94 30.56
CA GLU A 444 -22.22 -8.18 31.41
C GLU A 444 -22.18 -9.58 32.07
N GLN A 445 -21.82 -10.62 31.31
CA GLN A 445 -21.59 -11.97 31.85
C GLN A 445 -20.43 -12.01 32.86
N HIS A 446 -19.35 -11.28 32.62
CA HIS A 446 -18.23 -11.21 33.56
C HIS A 446 -18.61 -10.46 34.84
N GLU A 447 -19.35 -9.36 34.78
CA GLU A 447 -19.86 -8.67 35.97
C GLU A 447 -20.85 -9.54 36.77
N ALA A 448 -21.71 -10.29 36.07
CA ALA A 448 -22.61 -11.27 36.70
C ALA A 448 -21.85 -12.38 37.44
N GLU A 449 -20.79 -12.93 36.83
CA GLU A 449 -19.97 -13.98 37.47
C GLU A 449 -19.09 -13.42 38.60
N VAL A 450 -18.53 -12.21 38.46
CA VAL A 450 -17.82 -11.51 39.56
C VAL A 450 -18.77 -11.22 40.73
N LYS A 451 -20.03 -10.90 40.47
CA LYS A 451 -21.06 -10.77 41.51
C LYS A 451 -21.35 -12.13 42.17
N ARG A 452 -21.53 -13.20 41.37
CA ARG A 452 -21.71 -14.58 41.86
C ARG A 452 -20.55 -15.03 42.75
N GLN A 453 -19.31 -14.70 42.39
CA GLN A 453 -18.12 -15.00 43.18
C GLN A 453 -18.15 -14.26 44.54
N ARG A 454 -18.47 -12.96 44.57
CA ARG A 454 -18.63 -12.20 45.82
C ARG A 454 -19.75 -12.76 46.72
N ASP A 455 -20.87 -13.17 46.13
CA ASP A 455 -21.98 -13.79 46.88
C ASP A 455 -21.57 -15.16 47.46
N LEU A 456 -20.74 -15.92 46.76
CA LEU A 456 -20.14 -17.17 47.26
C LEU A 456 -19.06 -16.94 48.33
N GLU A 457 -18.21 -15.93 48.18
CA GLU A 457 -17.22 -15.51 49.19
C GLU A 457 -17.92 -15.09 50.49
N ALA A 458 -19.02 -14.32 50.39
CA ALA A 458 -19.84 -13.95 51.54
C ALA A 458 -20.48 -15.17 52.23
N GLN A 459 -21.00 -16.14 51.46
CA GLN A 459 -21.51 -17.40 52.00
C GLN A 459 -20.40 -18.23 52.67
N LEU A 460 -19.21 -18.30 52.08
CA LEU A 460 -18.06 -19.00 52.65
C LEU A 460 -17.59 -18.35 53.95
N SER A 461 -17.52 -17.01 53.99
CA SER A 461 -17.20 -16.22 55.19
C SER A 461 -18.20 -16.46 56.32
N ASN A 462 -19.51 -16.43 56.02
CA ASN A 462 -20.58 -16.72 56.98
C ASN A 462 -20.49 -18.17 57.51
N SER A 463 -20.19 -19.14 56.64
CA SER A 463 -19.97 -20.54 57.01
C SER A 463 -18.73 -20.70 57.90
N GLN A 464 -17.64 -19.99 57.59
CA GLN A 464 -16.41 -19.97 58.38
C GLN A 464 -16.62 -19.32 59.75
N GLN A 465 -17.40 -18.24 59.85
CA GLN A 465 -17.79 -17.66 61.14
C GLN A 465 -18.64 -18.64 61.96
N ALA A 466 -19.66 -19.26 61.35
CA ALA A 466 -20.49 -20.26 62.04
C ALA A 466 -19.66 -21.49 62.47
N ALA A 467 -18.60 -21.85 61.75
CA ALA A 467 -17.64 -22.86 62.15
C ALA A 467 -16.75 -22.40 63.33
N GLN A 468 -16.30 -21.14 63.34
CA GLN A 468 -15.56 -20.56 64.47
C GLN A 468 -16.42 -20.47 65.74
N GLU A 469 -17.69 -20.07 65.63
CA GLU A 469 -18.64 -20.06 66.76
C GLU A 469 -18.87 -21.47 67.32
N LYS A 470 -19.04 -22.48 66.44
CA LYS A 470 -19.07 -23.89 66.86
C LYS A 470 -17.77 -24.32 67.53
N LEU A 471 -16.61 -23.90 67.02
CA LEU A 471 -15.30 -24.22 67.62
C LEU A 471 -15.11 -23.55 69.00
N GLN A 472 -15.55 -22.31 69.18
CA GLN A 472 -15.59 -21.64 70.48
C GLN A 472 -16.52 -22.37 71.46
N LYS A 473 -17.69 -22.82 70.99
CA LYS A 473 -18.64 -23.57 71.81
C LYS A 473 -18.13 -24.97 72.17
N ILE A 474 -17.39 -25.62 71.28
CA ILE A 474 -16.64 -26.85 71.58
C ILE A 474 -15.56 -26.57 72.63
N LYS A 475 -14.79 -25.48 72.53
CA LYS A 475 -13.80 -25.10 73.57
C LYS A 475 -14.44 -24.79 74.93
N GLN A 476 -15.62 -24.15 74.95
CA GLN A 476 -16.39 -23.93 76.18
C GLN A 476 -16.87 -25.26 76.79
N LEU A 477 -17.33 -26.20 75.96
CA LEU A 477 -17.72 -27.53 76.42
C LEU A 477 -16.52 -28.36 76.87
N GLN A 478 -15.37 -28.26 76.19
CA GLN A 478 -14.11 -28.89 76.61
C GLN A 478 -13.64 -28.33 77.95
N SER A 479 -13.56 -27.02 78.11
CA SER A 479 -13.24 -26.38 79.39
C SER A 479 -14.24 -26.76 80.50
N ARG A 480 -15.52 -26.96 80.18
CA ARG A 480 -16.52 -27.42 81.15
C ARG A 480 -16.41 -28.92 81.46
N VAL A 481 -15.92 -29.74 80.53
CA VAL A 481 -15.55 -31.14 80.79
C VAL A 481 -14.28 -31.19 81.64
N GLU A 482 -13.26 -30.38 81.34
CA GLU A 482 -12.05 -30.23 82.16
C GLU A 482 -12.41 -29.77 83.58
N GLU A 483 -13.31 -28.79 83.77
CA GLU A 483 -13.82 -28.41 85.10
C GLU A 483 -14.51 -29.57 85.85
N LEU A 484 -15.24 -30.43 85.14
CA LEU A 484 -15.93 -31.60 85.72
C LEU A 484 -14.95 -32.76 85.99
N GLU A 485 -13.95 -32.95 85.14
CA GLU A 485 -12.86 -33.91 85.34
C GLU A 485 -11.94 -33.46 86.48
N GLN A 486 -11.67 -32.16 86.64
CA GLN A 486 -10.95 -31.58 87.76
C GLN A 486 -11.73 -31.78 89.08
N ALA A 487 -13.04 -31.48 89.09
CA ALA A 487 -13.90 -31.74 90.25
C ALA A 487 -14.04 -33.24 90.59
N ASN A 488 -13.99 -34.12 89.58
CA ASN A 488 -13.96 -35.56 89.76
C ASN A 488 -12.57 -36.07 90.22
N ALA A 489 -11.47 -35.41 89.82
CA ALA A 489 -10.12 -35.70 90.28
C ALA A 489 -9.94 -35.30 91.75
N ASP A 490 -10.46 -34.13 92.17
CA ASP A 490 -10.51 -33.73 93.58
C ASP A 490 -11.33 -34.73 94.42
N ALA A 491 -12.39 -35.32 93.85
CA ALA A 491 -13.18 -36.37 94.48
C ALA A 491 -12.53 -37.78 94.45
N GLN A 492 -11.47 -37.98 93.66
CA GLN A 492 -10.70 -39.24 93.59
C GLN A 492 -9.30 -39.11 94.24
N SER A 493 -8.89 -37.92 94.66
CA SER A 493 -7.53 -37.63 95.19
C SER A 493 -7.15 -38.43 96.44
N ASP A 494 -8.12 -38.93 97.21
CA ASP A 494 -7.88 -39.78 98.40
C ASP A 494 -7.58 -41.25 98.03
N VAL A 495 -7.74 -41.67 96.76
CA VAL A 495 -7.60 -43.07 96.33
C VAL A 495 -6.73 -43.18 95.06
N LEU A 496 -5.56 -43.79 95.22
CA LEU A 496 -4.52 -44.13 94.21
C LEU A 496 -3.38 -43.12 93.97
N SER A 497 -2.55 -42.93 95.00
CA SER A 497 -1.14 -42.55 94.82
C SER A 497 -0.31 -43.69 94.19
N THR A 498 -0.46 -43.94 92.88
CA THR A 498 0.49 -44.74 92.07
C THR A 498 0.35 -44.42 90.57
N SER A 499 1.49 -44.13 89.92
CA SER A 499 1.70 -43.92 88.46
C SER A 499 1.91 -42.47 88.01
N THR A 500 3.18 -42.03 88.02
CA THR A 500 3.64 -40.78 87.38
C THR A 500 4.81 -41.05 86.42
N ILE A 501 4.96 -42.30 85.96
CA ILE A 501 6.00 -42.74 85.04
C ILE A 501 5.32 -43.42 83.83
N SER A 502 4.80 -42.59 82.92
CA SER A 502 4.31 -43.07 81.60
C SER A 502 4.23 -41.98 80.51
N ARG A 503 4.80 -40.77 80.72
CA ARG A 503 4.78 -39.67 79.73
C ARG A 503 6.15 -39.11 79.36
N ALA A 504 7.15 -39.26 80.23
CA ALA A 504 8.54 -38.89 79.94
C ALA A 504 9.23 -39.93 79.05
N GLU A 505 9.06 -41.22 79.36
CA GLU A 505 9.68 -42.32 78.60
C GLU A 505 9.12 -42.41 77.17
N GLU A 506 7.82 -42.15 76.97
CA GLU A 506 7.21 -42.19 75.64
C GLU A 506 7.69 -41.04 74.73
N LEU A 507 7.92 -39.85 75.28
CA LEU A 507 8.55 -38.73 74.56
C LEU A 507 10.05 -38.95 74.28
N SER A 508 10.76 -39.71 75.13
CA SER A 508 12.13 -40.16 74.82
C SER A 508 12.13 -41.21 73.71
N ARG A 509 11.21 -42.19 73.77
CA ARG A 509 11.10 -43.29 72.82
C ARG A 509 10.72 -42.83 71.41
N LEU A 510 9.91 -41.78 71.28
CA LEU A 510 9.64 -41.12 70.00
C LEU A 510 10.90 -40.41 69.45
N ARG A 511 11.68 -39.75 70.31
CA ARG A 511 12.94 -39.09 69.90
C ARG A 511 14.00 -40.09 69.42
N GLU A 512 14.15 -41.22 70.13
CA GLU A 512 15.01 -42.33 69.69
C GLU A 512 14.55 -42.93 68.34
N LEU A 513 13.23 -42.90 68.07
CA LEU A 513 12.68 -43.32 66.78
C LEU A 513 13.06 -42.36 65.65
N ASP A 514 12.89 -41.05 65.87
CA ASP A 514 13.19 -39.98 64.92
C ASP A 514 14.70 -39.87 64.63
N GLU A 515 15.55 -39.91 65.67
CA GLU A 515 17.01 -40.03 65.52
C GLU A 515 17.38 -41.31 64.73
N GLY A 516 16.64 -42.40 64.98
CA GLY A 516 16.73 -43.64 64.24
C GLY A 516 16.22 -43.60 62.79
N TYR A 517 15.50 -42.56 62.36
CA TYR A 517 15.15 -42.30 60.96
C TYR A 517 16.15 -41.35 60.29
N GLU A 518 16.58 -40.30 60.98
CA GLU A 518 17.68 -39.41 60.56
C GLU A 518 18.97 -40.17 60.29
N GLU A 519 19.37 -41.07 61.21
CA GLU A 519 20.51 -41.95 61.00
C GLU A 519 20.35 -42.85 59.77
N LYS A 520 19.16 -43.42 59.55
CA LYS A 520 18.90 -44.28 58.38
C LYS A 520 18.97 -43.48 57.09
N TYR A 521 18.47 -42.25 57.08
CA TYR A 521 18.53 -41.35 55.92
C TYR A 521 19.98 -40.92 55.61
N HIS A 522 20.76 -40.58 56.63
CA HIS A 522 22.19 -40.30 56.50
C HIS A 522 23.00 -41.54 56.07
N LYS A 523 22.65 -42.73 56.57
CA LYS A 523 23.24 -44.01 56.15
C LYS A 523 22.87 -44.34 54.70
N LEU A 524 21.63 -44.10 54.26
CA LEU A 524 21.22 -44.21 52.84
C LEU A 524 21.97 -43.22 51.96
N ARG A 525 22.10 -41.95 52.36
CA ARG A 525 22.86 -40.93 51.62
C ARG A 525 24.36 -41.31 51.52
N ALA A 526 24.94 -41.85 52.58
CA ALA A 526 26.31 -42.37 52.57
C ALA A 526 26.47 -43.66 51.74
N ILE A 527 25.45 -44.53 51.69
CA ILE A 527 25.42 -45.72 50.83
C ILE A 527 25.27 -45.29 49.37
N ALA A 528 24.40 -44.34 49.03
CA ALA A 528 24.27 -43.79 47.68
C ALA A 528 25.57 -43.11 47.21
N ALA A 529 26.26 -42.36 48.07
CA ALA A 529 27.58 -41.81 47.78
C ALA A 529 28.65 -42.90 47.57
N LYS A 530 28.66 -43.95 48.41
CA LYS A 530 29.56 -45.10 48.25
C LYS A 530 29.24 -45.97 47.04
N LEU A 531 27.97 -46.09 46.64
CA LEU A 531 27.54 -46.76 45.42
C LEU A 531 27.92 -45.94 44.18
N LYS A 532 27.74 -44.61 44.21
CA LYS A 532 28.20 -43.73 43.12
C LYS A 532 29.73 -43.80 42.96
N LYS A 533 30.49 -43.82 44.06
CA LYS A 533 31.94 -44.02 44.03
C LYS A 533 32.32 -45.42 43.53
N LYS A 534 31.66 -46.48 44.02
CA LYS A 534 31.89 -47.85 43.54
C LYS A 534 31.55 -48.03 42.07
N LEU A 535 30.47 -47.43 41.58
CA LEU A 535 30.11 -47.45 40.16
C LEU A 535 31.23 -46.81 39.34
N GLN A 536 31.71 -45.64 39.76
CA GLN A 536 32.81 -44.94 39.09
C GLN A 536 34.13 -45.72 39.14
N GLU A 537 34.45 -46.37 40.28
CA GLU A 537 35.59 -47.28 40.42
C GLU A 537 35.44 -48.54 39.56
N GLN A 538 34.23 -49.11 39.42
CA GLN A 538 33.96 -50.29 38.58
C GLN A 538 33.97 -49.96 37.08
N THR A 539 33.47 -48.79 36.66
CA THR A 539 33.62 -48.31 35.28
C THR A 539 35.10 -48.09 34.94
N GLN A 540 35.90 -47.59 35.89
CA GLN A 540 37.34 -47.44 35.69
C GLN A 540 38.06 -48.80 35.62
N GLN A 541 37.71 -49.76 36.50
CA GLN A 541 38.25 -51.12 36.47
C GLN A 541 37.83 -51.91 35.22
N LEU A 542 36.65 -51.67 34.65
CA LEU A 542 36.24 -52.27 33.37
C LEU A 542 37.12 -51.78 32.22
N ASN A 543 37.36 -50.46 32.13
CA ASN A 543 38.28 -49.89 31.13
C ASN A 543 39.72 -50.39 31.28
N GLU A 544 40.17 -50.69 32.50
CA GLU A 544 41.48 -51.29 32.77
C GLU A 544 41.52 -52.79 32.42
N MET A 545 40.44 -53.55 32.72
CA MET A 545 40.33 -54.98 32.39
C MET A 545 40.24 -55.25 30.89
N GLU A 546 39.56 -54.42 30.10
CA GLU A 546 39.48 -54.57 28.64
C GLU A 546 40.85 -54.44 27.95
N GLN A 547 41.85 -53.83 28.61
CA GLN A 547 43.21 -53.71 28.09
C GLN A 547 44.16 -54.84 28.53
N SER A 548 43.75 -55.75 29.43
CA SER A 548 44.58 -56.85 29.93
C SER A 548 44.02 -58.24 29.58
N GLY A 549 44.45 -58.80 28.45
CA GLY A 549 43.96 -60.07 27.89
C GLY A 549 44.37 -61.37 28.60
N ALA A 550 44.31 -61.42 29.94
CA ALA A 550 44.81 -62.54 30.77
C ALA A 550 43.81 -63.71 30.99
N LEU A 551 42.59 -63.63 30.45
CA LEU A 551 41.49 -64.57 30.75
C LEU A 551 41.53 -65.94 30.03
N LYS A 552 42.59 -66.27 29.30
CA LYS A 552 42.71 -67.55 28.57
C LYS A 552 43.46 -68.66 29.32
N GLU A 553 44.33 -68.32 30.27
CA GLU A 553 45.21 -69.32 30.91
C GLU A 553 44.52 -70.04 32.08
N GLU A 554 43.70 -69.34 32.88
CA GLU A 554 42.96 -69.95 33.99
C GLU A 554 41.92 -70.99 33.54
N LEU A 555 41.35 -70.82 32.33
CA LEU A 555 40.34 -71.73 31.78
C LEU A 555 40.92 -73.12 31.41
N GLU A 556 42.20 -73.20 31.03
CA GLU A 556 42.88 -74.47 30.78
C GLU A 556 43.22 -75.19 32.11
N ALA A 557 43.64 -74.45 33.13
CA ALA A 557 43.94 -75.01 34.46
C ALA A 557 42.72 -75.72 35.09
N ILE A 558 41.53 -75.14 34.95
CA ILE A 558 40.28 -75.72 35.49
C ILE A 558 39.90 -77.04 34.79
N LYS A 559 40.09 -77.16 33.47
CA LYS A 559 39.85 -78.42 32.75
C LYS A 559 40.75 -79.55 33.22
N LEU A 560 42.02 -79.23 33.50
CA LEU A 560 43.02 -80.22 33.93
C LEU A 560 42.69 -80.77 35.33
N ALA A 561 42.21 -79.91 36.24
CA ALA A 561 41.68 -80.34 37.54
C ALA A 561 40.42 -81.20 37.42
N GLN A 562 39.51 -80.88 36.48
CA GLN A 562 38.28 -81.65 36.25
C GLN A 562 38.56 -83.07 35.73
N ALA A 563 39.58 -83.25 34.89
CA ALA A 563 39.98 -84.56 34.39
C ALA A 563 40.48 -85.49 35.51
N GLN A 564 41.28 -84.98 36.44
CA GLN A 564 41.81 -85.74 37.57
C GLN A 564 40.70 -86.31 38.46
N LEU A 565 39.71 -85.47 38.82
CA LEU A 565 38.59 -85.86 39.68
C LEU A 565 37.73 -86.99 39.06
N GLN A 566 37.65 -87.02 37.73
CA GLN A 566 36.92 -88.05 36.99
C GLN A 566 37.64 -89.41 36.97
N GLN A 567 38.96 -89.43 37.17
CA GLN A 567 39.76 -90.66 37.26
C GLN A 567 39.56 -91.34 38.63
N ASP A 568 39.67 -90.57 39.71
CA ASP A 568 39.55 -91.08 41.09
C ASP A 568 38.15 -91.66 41.37
N LEU A 569 37.11 -91.00 40.84
CA LEU A 569 35.71 -91.45 40.97
C LEU A 569 35.45 -92.80 40.28
N ASN A 570 36.21 -93.14 39.24
CA ASN A 570 36.12 -94.45 38.58
C ASN A 570 36.93 -95.53 39.33
N ALA A 571 38.04 -95.18 39.98
CA ALA A 571 38.77 -96.10 40.87
C ALA A 571 37.89 -96.57 42.05
N ALA A 572 37.22 -95.63 42.74
CA ALA A 572 36.32 -95.93 43.86
C ALA A 572 35.12 -96.82 43.47
N ARG A 573 34.68 -96.76 42.20
CA ARG A 573 33.62 -97.63 41.65
C ARG A 573 34.11 -99.05 41.36
N ALA A 574 35.34 -99.22 40.88
CA ALA A 574 35.94 -100.53 40.65
C ALA A 574 36.19 -101.29 41.97
N GLU A 575 36.57 -100.59 43.04
CA GLU A 575 36.73 -101.16 44.38
C GLU A 575 35.38 -101.62 44.97
N ASN A 576 34.34 -100.80 44.84
CA ASN A 576 32.98 -101.14 45.30
C ASN A 576 32.35 -102.36 44.61
N GLN A 577 32.78 -102.74 43.41
CA GLN A 577 32.32 -103.97 42.76
C GLN A 577 33.02 -105.23 43.29
N LYS A 578 34.25 -105.14 43.82
CA LYS A 578 34.99 -106.29 44.37
C LYS A 578 34.48 -106.77 45.72
N LEU A 579 33.79 -105.93 46.49
CA LEU A 579 33.34 -106.23 47.85
C LEU A 579 31.90 -106.78 47.95
N LYS A 580 31.19 -106.98 46.82
CA LYS A 580 29.80 -107.48 46.81
C LYS A 580 29.65 -109.00 46.76
N SER A 581 30.72 -109.78 46.95
CA SER A 581 30.68 -111.25 46.74
C SER A 581 31.57 -112.07 47.70
N LYS A 582 31.27 -112.03 49.02
CA LYS A 582 31.54 -113.18 49.92
C LYS A 582 30.75 -113.21 51.24
N GLU A 583 29.86 -114.21 51.30
CA GLU A 583 29.47 -115.08 52.43
C GLU A 583 29.56 -114.61 53.90
N LYS A 584 28.38 -114.30 54.46
CA LYS A 584 27.70 -115.07 55.52
C LYS A 584 28.51 -116.03 56.43
N VAL A 585 28.24 -115.89 57.74
CA VAL A 585 28.08 -116.94 58.80
C VAL A 585 29.29 -117.27 59.72
N LYS A 586 29.16 -116.73 60.96
CA LYS A 586 29.60 -117.23 62.29
C LYS A 586 31.10 -117.45 62.58
N HIS A 587 31.63 -116.64 63.52
CA HIS A 587 31.96 -117.11 64.88
C HIS A 587 31.85 -115.97 65.91
N SER A 588 31.21 -116.22 67.05
CA SER A 588 30.61 -115.18 67.92
C SER A 588 31.49 -114.67 69.06
N SER A 589 32.70 -114.19 68.76
CA SER A 589 33.56 -113.49 69.74
C SER A 589 34.35 -112.31 69.19
N VAL A 590 34.50 -112.18 67.87
CA VAL A 590 35.06 -110.98 67.22
C VAL A 590 33.93 -110.01 66.80
N LEU A 591 32.75 -110.58 66.53
CA LEU A 591 31.54 -109.89 66.07
C LEU A 591 31.17 -108.61 66.83
N ASN A 592 31.39 -108.50 68.15
CA ASN A 592 31.03 -107.27 68.87
C ASN A 592 31.95 -106.08 68.51
N LEU A 593 33.25 -106.33 68.26
CA LEU A 593 34.19 -105.29 67.82
C LEU A 593 34.05 -105.00 66.33
N GLU A 594 33.75 -106.02 65.52
CA GLU A 594 33.44 -105.84 64.09
C GLU A 594 32.10 -105.12 63.87
N ILE A 595 31.09 -105.37 64.71
CA ILE A 595 29.85 -104.59 64.73
C ILE A 595 30.15 -103.16 65.17
N GLU A 596 30.85 -102.90 66.28
CA GLU A 596 31.12 -101.52 66.71
C GLU A 596 31.97 -100.75 65.68
N ALA A 597 32.91 -101.41 65.00
CA ALA A 597 33.69 -100.82 63.91
C ALA A 597 32.85 -100.60 62.64
N ALA A 598 31.96 -101.53 62.29
CA ALA A 598 31.04 -101.39 61.16
C ALA A 598 29.95 -100.35 61.41
N GLU A 599 29.44 -100.23 62.64
CA GLU A 599 28.49 -99.21 63.07
C GLU A 599 29.13 -97.83 63.13
N LYS A 600 30.38 -97.71 63.62
CA LYS A 600 31.16 -96.47 63.50
C LYS A 600 31.37 -96.10 62.04
N SER A 601 31.84 -97.03 61.21
CA SER A 601 32.03 -96.79 59.77
C SER A 601 30.71 -96.43 59.05
N LEU A 602 29.60 -97.09 59.38
CA LEU A 602 28.27 -96.78 58.84
C LEU A 602 27.72 -95.44 59.36
N SER A 603 28.02 -95.06 60.61
CA SER A 603 27.69 -93.74 61.14
C SER A 603 28.53 -92.64 60.50
N GLU A 604 29.79 -92.91 60.16
CA GLU A 604 30.69 -91.96 59.53
C GLU A 604 30.40 -91.84 58.03
N VAL A 605 30.04 -92.93 57.36
CA VAL A 605 29.54 -92.94 55.98
C VAL A 605 28.16 -92.30 55.90
N SER A 606 27.26 -92.54 56.86
CA SER A 606 25.94 -91.87 56.87
C SER A 606 26.07 -90.38 57.22
N ALA A 607 26.96 -89.99 58.13
CA ALA A 607 27.30 -88.58 58.39
C ALA A 607 27.93 -87.90 57.16
N LYS A 608 28.83 -88.58 56.44
CA LYS A 608 29.39 -88.07 55.18
C LYS A 608 28.32 -88.01 54.08
N LEU A 609 27.37 -88.95 54.04
CA LEU A 609 26.26 -88.95 53.10
C LEU A 609 25.26 -87.82 53.39
N THR A 610 24.90 -87.57 54.65
CA THR A 610 24.03 -86.45 55.03
C THR A 610 24.73 -85.10 54.85
N ALA A 611 26.02 -84.99 55.18
CA ALA A 611 26.82 -83.81 54.88
C ALA A 611 26.87 -83.54 53.36
N LYS A 612 27.20 -84.54 52.54
CA LYS A 612 27.19 -84.38 51.08
C LYS A 612 25.80 -84.16 50.50
N SER A 613 24.74 -84.67 51.12
CA SER A 613 23.36 -84.32 50.76
C SER A 613 23.06 -82.85 51.08
N SER A 614 23.48 -82.34 52.24
CA SER A 614 23.27 -80.94 52.62
C SER A 614 24.11 -79.96 51.76
N GLU A 615 25.34 -80.33 51.40
CA GLU A 615 26.13 -79.59 50.40
C GLU A 615 25.44 -79.59 49.03
N LEU A 616 24.85 -80.72 48.62
CA LEU A 616 24.19 -80.84 47.32
C LEU A 616 22.87 -80.06 47.25
N GLU A 617 22.07 -80.03 48.33
CA GLU A 617 20.91 -79.14 48.40
C GLU A 617 21.32 -77.66 48.48
N ALA A 618 22.36 -77.29 49.24
CA ALA A 618 22.87 -75.91 49.25
C ALA A 618 23.39 -75.45 47.87
N VAL A 619 24.01 -76.35 47.10
CA VAL A 619 24.41 -76.09 45.71
C VAL A 619 23.20 -75.97 44.78
N LYS A 620 22.13 -76.75 44.98
CA LYS A 620 20.86 -76.58 44.24
C LYS A 620 20.16 -75.26 44.56
N GLU A 621 20.07 -74.86 45.83
CA GLU A 621 19.49 -73.57 46.24
C GLU A 621 20.29 -72.40 45.65
N SER A 622 21.63 -72.50 45.70
CA SER A 622 22.52 -71.57 45.02
C SER A 622 22.26 -71.53 43.51
N LEU A 623 22.14 -72.69 42.84
CA LEU A 623 21.84 -72.76 41.40
C LEU A 623 20.48 -72.11 41.07
N ALA A 624 19.43 -72.45 41.80
CA ALA A 624 18.09 -71.86 41.63
C ALA A 624 18.08 -70.34 41.89
N SER A 625 18.87 -69.85 42.86
CA SER A 625 19.03 -68.41 43.06
C SER A 625 19.69 -67.72 41.84
N LYS A 626 20.66 -68.39 41.20
CA LYS A 626 21.32 -67.89 39.97
C LYS A 626 20.41 -67.98 38.76
N GLU A 627 19.61 -69.03 38.60
CA GLU A 627 18.61 -69.14 37.55
C GLU A 627 17.54 -68.04 37.68
N ASN A 628 17.03 -67.78 38.89
CA ASN A 628 16.12 -66.66 39.13
C ASN A 628 16.77 -65.31 38.81
N THR A 629 18.06 -65.12 39.16
CA THR A 629 18.82 -63.90 38.78
C THR A 629 18.95 -63.78 37.25
N ILE A 630 19.22 -64.87 36.54
CA ILE A 630 19.32 -64.89 35.07
C ILE A 630 17.96 -64.59 34.42
N VAL A 631 16.85 -65.08 34.99
CA VAL A 631 15.49 -64.76 34.54
C VAL A 631 15.15 -63.27 34.76
N GLN A 632 15.59 -62.68 35.88
CA GLN A 632 15.43 -61.25 36.13
C GLN A 632 16.23 -60.41 35.12
N LEU A 633 17.53 -60.70 34.94
CA LEU A 633 18.39 -60.01 33.98
C LEU A 633 17.89 -60.14 32.53
N ARG A 634 17.31 -61.29 32.15
CA ARG A 634 16.68 -61.47 30.83
C ARG A 634 15.43 -60.61 30.63
N LYS A 635 14.63 -60.39 31.68
CA LYS A 635 13.49 -59.46 31.63
C LYS A 635 13.96 -58.00 31.55
N GLU A 636 15.00 -57.65 32.29
CA GLU A 636 15.61 -56.31 32.27
C GLU A 636 16.20 -55.98 30.89
N ILE A 637 16.92 -56.94 30.27
CA ILE A 637 17.41 -56.82 28.88
C ILE A 637 16.24 -56.64 27.91
N ALA A 638 15.16 -57.42 28.01
CA ALA A 638 14.01 -57.29 27.11
C ALA A 638 13.33 -55.91 27.22
N ILE A 639 13.19 -55.36 28.43
CA ILE A 639 12.64 -54.02 28.66
C ILE A 639 13.58 -52.94 28.09
N LEU A 640 14.90 -53.11 28.19
CA LEU A 640 15.87 -52.19 27.60
C LEU A 640 15.91 -52.27 26.06
N GLU A 641 15.72 -53.45 25.48
CA GLU A 641 15.57 -53.63 24.03
C GLU A 641 14.27 -53.00 23.51
N GLU A 642 13.16 -53.17 24.22
CA GLU A 642 11.87 -52.51 23.91
C GLU A 642 11.98 -50.98 24.00
N ALA A 643 12.56 -50.45 25.09
CA ALA A 643 12.79 -49.02 25.26
C ALA A 643 13.69 -48.43 24.17
N LYS A 644 14.80 -49.11 23.83
CA LYS A 644 15.70 -48.71 22.73
C LYS A 644 14.99 -48.70 21.37
N ASN A 645 14.13 -49.69 21.10
CA ASN A 645 13.38 -49.74 19.85
C ASN A 645 12.31 -48.63 19.79
N GLY A 646 11.69 -48.28 20.91
CA GLY A 646 10.81 -47.11 21.03
C GLY A 646 11.54 -45.78 20.79
N GLU A 647 12.72 -45.60 21.39
CA GLU A 647 13.56 -44.41 21.16
C GLU A 647 14.02 -44.31 19.69
N ALA A 648 14.35 -45.43 19.06
CA ALA A 648 14.70 -45.48 17.64
C ALA A 648 13.51 -45.15 16.72
N ALA A 649 12.30 -45.61 17.06
CA ALA A 649 11.07 -45.27 16.33
C ALA A 649 10.74 -43.77 16.46
N HIS A 650 10.72 -43.24 17.69
CA HIS A 650 10.52 -41.82 17.96
C HIS A 650 11.57 -40.93 17.27
N SER A 651 12.83 -41.38 17.21
CA SER A 651 13.90 -40.68 16.47
C SER A 651 13.66 -40.65 14.95
N LEU A 652 12.95 -41.63 14.40
CA LEU A 652 12.57 -41.69 12.99
C LEU A 652 11.34 -40.81 12.72
N GLU A 653 10.33 -40.87 13.59
CA GLU A 653 9.14 -39.98 13.54
C GLU A 653 9.53 -38.50 13.65
N LEU A 654 10.42 -38.14 14.60
CA LEU A 654 10.96 -36.80 14.73
C LEU A 654 11.73 -36.36 13.48
N LYS A 655 12.44 -37.29 12.81
CA LYS A 655 13.10 -37.00 11.55
C LYS A 655 12.10 -36.77 10.42
N GLU A 656 11.06 -37.60 10.30
CA GLU A 656 9.98 -37.37 9.32
C GLU A 656 9.22 -36.06 9.59
N GLN A 657 9.06 -35.66 10.85
CA GLN A 657 8.54 -34.34 11.21
C GLN A 657 9.47 -33.21 10.73
N ILE A 658 10.78 -33.31 10.99
CA ILE A 658 11.79 -32.34 10.51
C ILE A 658 11.82 -32.27 8.97
N ASP A 659 11.79 -33.41 8.28
CA ASP A 659 11.81 -33.45 6.81
C ASP A 659 10.50 -32.88 6.22
N ARG A 660 9.33 -33.12 6.84
CA ARG A 660 8.04 -32.49 6.49
C ARG A 660 8.07 -30.97 6.70
N MET A 661 8.59 -30.49 7.83
CA MET A 661 8.78 -29.04 8.09
C MET A 661 9.75 -28.41 7.08
N GLN A 662 10.84 -29.09 6.71
CA GLN A 662 11.78 -28.59 5.68
C GLN A 662 11.14 -28.47 4.29
N VAL A 663 10.18 -29.32 3.93
CA VAL A 663 9.42 -29.19 2.67
C VAL A 663 8.49 -27.98 2.75
N GLN A 664 7.69 -27.87 3.82
CA GLN A 664 6.78 -26.73 4.01
C GLN A 664 7.51 -25.38 4.05
N VAL A 665 8.70 -25.31 4.66
CA VAL A 665 9.54 -24.09 4.65
C VAL A 665 10.01 -23.75 3.23
N LYS A 666 10.35 -24.75 2.39
CA LYS A 666 10.71 -24.51 0.97
C LYS A 666 9.51 -24.02 0.16
N ASP A 667 8.33 -24.63 0.36
CA ASP A 667 7.11 -24.26 -0.34
C ASP A 667 6.62 -22.86 0.07
N ALA A 668 6.70 -22.52 1.37
CA ALA A 668 6.43 -21.18 1.89
C ALA A 668 7.42 -20.13 1.36
N VAL A 669 8.72 -20.47 1.25
CA VAL A 669 9.73 -19.60 0.63
C VAL A 669 9.46 -19.42 -0.87
N HIS A 670 9.03 -20.47 -1.59
CA HIS A 670 8.67 -20.37 -3.00
C HIS A 670 7.41 -19.51 -3.22
N SER A 671 6.36 -19.72 -2.42
CA SER A 671 5.15 -18.91 -2.42
C SER A 671 5.45 -17.44 -2.10
N LYS A 672 6.27 -17.17 -1.07
CA LYS A 672 6.75 -15.82 -0.75
C LYS A 672 7.54 -15.20 -1.91
N GLN A 673 8.38 -15.97 -2.59
CA GLN A 673 9.14 -15.47 -3.75
C GLN A 673 8.22 -15.16 -4.95
N GLN A 674 7.17 -15.95 -5.17
CA GLN A 674 6.16 -15.70 -6.20
C GLN A 674 5.33 -14.45 -5.90
N ALA A 675 4.89 -14.27 -4.64
CA ALA A 675 4.21 -13.07 -4.19
C ALA A 675 5.12 -11.82 -4.29
N LEU A 676 6.43 -11.97 -4.06
CA LEU A 676 7.40 -10.88 -4.20
C LEU A 676 7.59 -10.49 -5.68
N THR A 677 7.59 -11.44 -6.62
CA THR A 677 7.56 -11.10 -8.06
C THR A 677 6.25 -10.41 -8.47
N GLN A 678 5.09 -10.90 -8.00
CA GLN A 678 3.80 -10.26 -8.29
C GLN A 678 3.72 -8.83 -7.73
N ASN A 679 4.27 -8.58 -6.53
CA ASN A 679 4.37 -7.21 -6.01
C ASN A 679 5.23 -6.31 -6.91
N LYS A 680 6.35 -6.80 -7.46
CA LYS A 680 7.17 -6.02 -8.41
C LYS A 680 6.46 -5.73 -9.73
N ASP A 681 5.70 -6.68 -10.24
CA ASP A 681 4.91 -6.49 -11.46
C ASP A 681 3.80 -5.45 -11.23
N LEU A 682 3.19 -5.44 -10.03
CA LEU A 682 2.23 -4.42 -9.59
C LEU A 682 2.88 -3.05 -9.33
N GLU A 683 4.05 -3.01 -8.68
CA GLU A 683 4.85 -1.78 -8.49
C GLU A 683 5.15 -1.12 -9.85
N HIS A 684 5.59 -1.92 -10.84
CA HIS A 684 5.85 -1.43 -12.19
C HIS A 684 4.58 -0.94 -12.90
N GLY A 685 3.46 -1.65 -12.75
CA GLY A 685 2.16 -1.19 -13.24
C GLY A 685 1.70 0.13 -12.61
N VAL A 686 1.97 0.33 -11.32
CA VAL A 686 1.70 1.59 -10.61
C VAL A 686 2.63 2.73 -11.07
N GLU A 687 3.90 2.45 -11.36
CA GLU A 687 4.80 3.43 -11.98
C GLU A 687 4.34 3.82 -13.39
N GLN A 688 3.93 2.84 -14.21
CA GLN A 688 3.42 3.10 -15.55
C GLN A 688 2.12 3.92 -15.51
N ALA A 689 1.20 3.61 -14.60
CA ALA A 689 -0.02 4.39 -14.40
C ALA A 689 0.24 5.81 -13.88
N LYS A 690 1.29 6.02 -13.06
CA LYS A 690 1.75 7.37 -12.65
C LYS A 690 2.29 8.15 -13.84
N LEU A 691 3.08 7.53 -14.73
CA LEU A 691 3.60 8.18 -15.94
C LEU A 691 2.46 8.55 -16.92
N GLU A 692 1.45 7.69 -17.10
CA GLU A 692 0.22 8.05 -17.83
C GLU A 692 -0.48 9.27 -17.19
N ALA A 693 -0.64 9.27 -15.87
CA ALA A 693 -1.30 10.37 -15.15
C ALA A 693 -0.51 11.69 -15.22
N GLU A 694 0.82 11.65 -15.13
CA GLU A 694 1.69 12.82 -15.34
C GLU A 694 1.59 13.35 -16.77
N GLN A 695 1.56 12.48 -17.78
CA GLN A 695 1.41 12.86 -19.19
C GLN A 695 0.04 13.51 -19.46
N LEU A 696 -1.04 12.95 -18.92
CA LEU A 696 -2.39 13.54 -19.01
C LEU A 696 -2.47 14.89 -18.27
N ARG A 697 -1.83 15.01 -17.10
CA ARG A 697 -1.73 16.27 -16.34
C ARG A 697 -0.94 17.34 -17.12
N LEU A 698 0.10 16.95 -17.86
CA LEU A 698 0.83 17.85 -18.76
C LEU A 698 -0.06 18.35 -19.89
N GLN A 699 -0.78 17.45 -20.57
CA GLN A 699 -1.72 17.81 -21.66
C GLN A 699 -2.88 18.71 -21.17
N LEU A 700 -3.39 18.48 -19.96
CA LEU A 700 -4.35 19.36 -19.31
C LEU A 700 -3.75 20.75 -19.00
N SER A 701 -2.48 20.81 -18.58
CA SER A 701 -1.78 22.08 -18.36
C SER A 701 -1.54 22.85 -19.66
N GLU A 702 -1.11 22.16 -20.74
CA GLU A 702 -0.88 22.78 -22.06
C GLU A 702 -2.18 23.30 -22.67
N SER A 703 -3.26 22.51 -22.61
CA SER A 703 -4.58 22.93 -23.11
C SER A 703 -5.16 24.09 -22.29
N ALA A 704 -5.04 24.06 -20.96
CA ALA A 704 -5.41 25.19 -20.09
C ALA A 704 -4.63 26.47 -20.45
N GLN A 705 -3.31 26.39 -20.63
CA GLN A 705 -2.47 27.52 -21.02
C GLN A 705 -2.85 28.05 -22.43
N GLN A 706 -3.23 27.17 -23.37
CA GLN A 706 -3.76 27.60 -24.67
C GLN A 706 -5.10 28.33 -24.55
N TYR A 707 -6.01 27.89 -23.67
CA TYR A 707 -7.27 28.59 -23.42
C TYR A 707 -7.06 29.93 -22.72
N GLU A 708 -6.15 30.00 -21.75
CA GLU A 708 -5.77 31.26 -21.09
C GLU A 708 -5.14 32.25 -22.07
N SER A 709 -4.26 31.79 -22.97
CA SER A 709 -3.68 32.60 -24.05
C SER A 709 -4.74 33.14 -25.03
N LYS A 710 -5.70 32.29 -25.42
CA LYS A 710 -6.86 32.70 -26.25
C LYS A 710 -7.77 33.70 -25.51
N LEU A 711 -7.98 33.53 -24.20
CA LEU A 711 -8.77 34.43 -23.36
C LEU A 711 -8.08 35.79 -23.17
N ASN A 712 -6.76 35.79 -22.95
CA ASN A 712 -5.95 37.00 -22.81
C ASN A 712 -5.89 37.78 -24.13
N THR A 713 -5.75 37.11 -25.27
CA THR A 713 -5.79 37.80 -26.58
C THR A 713 -7.20 38.33 -26.91
N ALA A 714 -8.27 37.59 -26.58
CA ALA A 714 -9.65 38.05 -26.74
C ALA A 714 -9.99 39.24 -25.82
N THR A 715 -9.60 39.20 -24.55
CA THR A 715 -9.79 40.34 -23.62
C THR A 715 -8.95 41.55 -24.01
N GLN A 716 -7.72 41.37 -24.51
CA GLN A 716 -6.91 42.48 -25.03
C GLN A 716 -7.55 43.15 -26.26
N GLN A 717 -8.13 42.36 -27.18
CA GLN A 717 -8.89 42.89 -28.33
C GLN A 717 -10.18 43.62 -27.90
N LEU A 718 -10.90 43.07 -26.92
CA LEU A 718 -12.14 43.68 -26.42
C LEU A 718 -11.84 44.97 -25.63
N LEU A 719 -10.70 45.03 -24.93
CA LEU A 719 -10.22 46.22 -24.22
C LEU A 719 -9.76 47.31 -25.21
N SER A 720 -9.06 46.95 -26.31
CA SER A 720 -8.73 47.93 -27.36
C SER A 720 -9.99 48.45 -28.09
N GLN A 721 -10.96 47.59 -28.39
CA GLN A 721 -12.26 48.03 -28.94
C GLN A 721 -13.01 48.95 -27.96
N THR A 722 -12.94 48.66 -26.66
CA THR A 722 -13.52 49.54 -25.63
C THR A 722 -12.86 50.91 -25.64
N GLN A 723 -11.52 50.99 -25.73
CA GLN A 723 -10.78 52.26 -25.84
C GLN A 723 -11.10 53.02 -27.13
N GLU A 724 -11.25 52.33 -28.27
CA GLU A 724 -11.68 52.95 -29.53
C GLU A 724 -13.10 53.54 -29.42
N LEU A 725 -14.03 52.82 -28.78
CA LEU A 725 -15.38 53.31 -28.52
C LEU A 725 -15.39 54.49 -27.52
N GLU A 726 -14.56 54.47 -26.49
CA GLU A 726 -14.38 55.61 -25.57
C GLU A 726 -13.82 56.85 -26.28
N MET A 727 -12.84 56.69 -27.17
CA MET A 727 -12.33 57.79 -27.99
C MET A 727 -13.40 58.35 -28.93
N HIS A 728 -14.15 57.50 -29.63
CA HIS A 728 -15.24 57.94 -30.50
C HIS A 728 -16.38 58.63 -29.71
N LEU A 729 -16.67 58.18 -28.49
CA LEU A 729 -17.67 58.80 -27.62
C LEU A 729 -17.18 60.14 -27.04
N ALA A 730 -15.87 60.30 -26.80
CA ALA A 730 -15.25 61.58 -26.46
C ALA A 730 -15.25 62.55 -27.66
N GLU A 731 -14.98 62.06 -28.87
CA GLU A 731 -15.05 62.83 -30.12
C GLU A 731 -16.49 63.26 -30.43
N GLN A 732 -17.48 62.38 -30.26
CA GLN A 732 -18.90 62.73 -30.38
C GLN A 732 -19.28 63.84 -29.39
N LYS A 733 -18.91 63.74 -28.11
CA LYS A 733 -19.16 64.81 -27.12
C LYS A 733 -18.49 66.13 -27.51
N ARG A 734 -17.29 66.09 -28.10
CA ARG A 734 -16.61 67.27 -28.65
C ARG A 734 -17.38 67.87 -29.82
N LEU A 735 -17.89 67.05 -30.75
CA LEU A 735 -18.72 67.50 -31.86
C LEU A 735 -20.08 68.05 -31.40
N GLU A 736 -20.71 67.45 -30.39
CA GLU A 736 -21.95 67.97 -29.79
C GLU A 736 -21.74 69.33 -29.09
N THR A 737 -20.61 69.53 -28.41
CA THR A 737 -20.28 70.85 -27.81
C THR A 737 -19.92 71.89 -28.87
N ALA A 738 -19.25 71.49 -29.96
CA ALA A 738 -19.02 72.36 -31.11
C ALA A 738 -20.33 72.74 -31.82
N LEU A 739 -21.24 71.79 -32.02
CA LEU A 739 -22.57 72.01 -32.59
C LEU A 739 -23.37 72.98 -31.71
N ARG A 740 -23.47 72.75 -30.40
CA ARG A 740 -24.16 73.67 -29.47
C ARG A 740 -23.58 75.08 -29.46
N ASN A 741 -22.27 75.22 -29.67
CA ASN A 741 -21.66 76.54 -29.79
C ASN A 741 -21.92 77.20 -31.16
N ALA A 742 -22.01 76.42 -32.24
CA ALA A 742 -22.45 76.91 -33.54
C ALA A 742 -23.95 77.25 -33.56
N GLU A 743 -24.81 76.47 -32.89
CA GLU A 743 -26.24 76.75 -32.69
C GLU A 743 -26.45 78.05 -31.90
N ARG A 744 -25.67 78.27 -30.82
CA ARG A 744 -25.63 79.56 -30.12
C ARG A 744 -25.19 80.69 -31.03
N ALA A 745 -24.06 80.55 -31.73
CA ALA A 745 -23.56 81.57 -32.64
C ALA A 745 -24.55 81.87 -33.79
N LEU A 746 -25.33 80.87 -34.25
CA LEU A 746 -26.41 81.06 -35.22
C LEU A 746 -27.64 81.73 -34.62
N GLU A 747 -27.97 81.51 -33.35
CA GLU A 747 -29.08 82.20 -32.68
C GLU A 747 -28.68 83.63 -32.27
N ASP A 748 -27.44 83.84 -31.81
CA ASP A 748 -26.83 85.17 -31.64
C ASP A 748 -26.83 85.91 -32.98
N LEU A 749 -26.39 85.28 -34.07
CA LEU A 749 -26.44 85.86 -35.42
C LEU A 749 -27.88 86.03 -35.94
N ARG A 750 -28.87 85.28 -35.45
CA ARG A 750 -30.30 85.54 -35.72
C ARG A 750 -30.85 86.71 -34.90
N VAL A 751 -30.41 86.91 -33.67
CA VAL A 751 -30.70 88.10 -32.88
C VAL A 751 -30.06 89.32 -33.55
N GLU A 752 -28.78 89.25 -33.91
CA GLU A 752 -28.10 90.28 -34.71
C GLU A 752 -28.76 90.48 -36.08
N TYR A 753 -29.23 89.43 -36.75
CA TYR A 753 -29.95 89.55 -38.03
C TYR A 753 -31.37 90.09 -37.86
N THR A 754 -32.06 89.85 -36.75
CA THR A 754 -33.38 90.46 -36.48
C THR A 754 -33.25 91.91 -36.04
N GLU A 755 -32.24 92.24 -35.23
CA GLU A 755 -31.82 93.62 -34.97
C GLU A 755 -31.38 94.33 -36.25
N TYR A 756 -30.52 93.70 -37.06
CA TYR A 756 -30.08 94.23 -38.35
C TYR A 756 -31.25 94.31 -39.32
N LYS A 757 -32.23 93.40 -39.29
CA LYS A 757 -33.46 93.49 -40.09
C LYS A 757 -34.38 94.58 -39.58
N LEU A 758 -34.41 94.90 -38.29
CA LEU A 758 -35.15 96.06 -37.75
C LEU A 758 -34.45 97.37 -38.12
N LYS A 759 -33.14 97.46 -37.90
CA LYS A 759 -32.28 98.58 -38.34
C LYS A 759 -32.38 98.75 -39.86
N ALA A 760 -32.22 97.69 -40.63
CA ALA A 760 -32.32 97.66 -42.09
C ALA A 760 -33.74 97.82 -42.60
N GLN A 761 -34.82 97.46 -41.89
CA GLN A 761 -36.18 97.85 -42.28
C GLN A 761 -36.44 99.34 -41.99
N SER A 762 -35.87 99.89 -40.90
CA SER A 762 -35.88 101.34 -40.67
C SER A 762 -35.08 102.11 -41.73
N VAL A 763 -34.03 101.49 -42.28
CA VAL A 763 -33.20 102.04 -43.37
C VAL A 763 -33.79 101.75 -44.75
N LEU A 764 -34.46 100.62 -45.01
CA LEU A 764 -35.11 100.27 -46.28
C LEU A 764 -36.45 101.00 -46.46
N ARG A 765 -37.14 101.35 -45.36
CA ARG A 765 -38.17 102.40 -45.36
C ARG A 765 -37.61 103.80 -45.69
N LYS A 766 -36.28 103.96 -45.79
CA LYS A 766 -35.58 105.23 -45.98
C LYS A 766 -34.65 105.27 -47.20
N ASN A 767 -34.30 104.11 -47.76
CA ASN A 767 -33.41 103.89 -48.90
C ASN A 767 -33.83 102.61 -49.63
N GLN A 768 -34.77 102.73 -50.58
CA GLN A 768 -34.86 101.75 -51.66
C GLN A 768 -33.70 101.99 -52.62
N ASN A 769 -32.75 101.04 -52.74
CA ASN A 769 -32.20 100.57 -54.03
C ASN A 769 -30.98 99.64 -53.89
N LYS A 770 -30.90 98.68 -54.83
CA LYS A 770 -29.73 97.87 -55.24
C LYS A 770 -29.12 96.89 -54.20
N GLY A 771 -29.30 95.60 -54.48
CA GLY A 771 -28.29 94.57 -54.21
C GLY A 771 -27.62 94.12 -55.52
N SER A 772 -26.63 93.22 -55.42
CA SER A 772 -26.21 92.31 -56.51
C SER A 772 -25.30 91.17 -56.01
N ASN A 773 -24.43 91.44 -55.03
CA ASN A 773 -23.40 90.46 -54.62
C ASN A 773 -23.94 89.31 -53.73
N ARG A 774 -25.02 89.54 -52.97
CA ARG A 774 -25.52 88.55 -51.99
C ARG A 774 -26.11 87.30 -52.63
N GLU A 775 -26.44 87.35 -53.92
CA GLU A 775 -27.04 86.23 -54.64
C GLU A 775 -26.00 85.13 -54.96
N GLN A 776 -24.77 85.52 -55.34
CA GLN A 776 -23.67 84.57 -55.59
C GLN A 776 -23.15 83.92 -54.30
N GLU A 777 -23.03 84.70 -53.20
CA GLU A 777 -22.68 84.16 -51.88
C GLU A 777 -23.66 83.05 -51.45
N LEU A 778 -24.97 83.25 -51.69
CA LEU A 778 -26.00 82.27 -51.37
C LEU A 778 -25.99 81.04 -52.31
N GLU A 779 -25.58 81.19 -53.57
CA GLU A 779 -25.38 80.05 -54.47
C GLU A 779 -24.18 79.18 -54.05
N GLU A 780 -23.06 79.79 -53.64
CA GLU A 780 -21.89 79.06 -53.13
C GLU A 780 -22.19 78.37 -51.78
N GLU A 781 -22.86 79.06 -50.85
CA GLU A 781 -23.37 78.47 -49.60
C GLU A 781 -24.31 77.28 -49.88
N LEU A 782 -25.22 77.38 -50.87
CA LEU A 782 -26.13 76.30 -51.26
C LEU A 782 -25.41 75.10 -51.91
N VAL A 783 -24.30 75.32 -52.63
CA VAL A 783 -23.48 74.22 -53.16
C VAL A 783 -22.75 73.50 -52.02
N ALA A 784 -22.10 74.24 -51.13
CA ALA A 784 -21.40 73.67 -49.97
C ALA A 784 -22.35 72.88 -49.05
N LEU A 785 -23.56 73.39 -48.80
CA LEU A 785 -24.60 72.70 -48.03
C LEU A 785 -25.08 71.41 -48.73
N ARG A 786 -25.20 71.38 -50.06
CA ARG A 786 -25.56 70.16 -50.82
C ARG A 786 -24.45 69.11 -50.82
N GLU A 787 -23.18 69.51 -50.78
CA GLU A 787 -22.07 68.58 -50.62
C GLU A 787 -21.98 68.04 -49.19
N SER A 788 -22.19 68.89 -48.19
CA SER A 788 -22.36 68.45 -46.79
C SER A 788 -23.52 67.48 -46.64
N GLU A 789 -24.68 67.76 -47.27
CA GLU A 789 -25.84 66.87 -47.27
C GLU A 789 -25.52 65.51 -47.91
N ARG A 790 -24.83 65.47 -49.06
CA ARG A 790 -24.39 64.21 -49.68
C ARG A 790 -23.45 63.41 -48.78
N ASN A 791 -22.49 64.08 -48.14
CA ASN A 791 -21.53 63.43 -47.25
C ASN A 791 -22.21 62.88 -45.99
N LEU A 792 -23.18 63.61 -45.43
CA LEU A 792 -24.01 63.15 -44.30
C LEU A 792 -24.93 61.99 -44.71
N ARG A 793 -25.57 62.04 -45.89
CA ARG A 793 -26.36 60.93 -46.43
C ARG A 793 -25.50 59.67 -46.61
N ALA A 794 -24.36 59.77 -47.30
CA ALA A 794 -23.44 58.63 -47.49
C ALA A 794 -22.90 58.07 -46.16
N SER A 795 -22.63 58.92 -45.16
CA SER A 795 -22.27 58.47 -43.81
C SER A 795 -23.43 57.77 -43.08
N ASN A 796 -24.67 58.22 -43.31
CA ASN A 796 -25.86 57.61 -42.73
C ASN A 796 -26.21 56.27 -43.40
N ASP A 797 -26.07 56.18 -44.72
CA ASP A 797 -26.20 54.94 -45.49
C ASP A 797 -25.14 53.91 -45.05
N GLY A 798 -23.89 54.37 -44.83
CA GLY A 798 -22.81 53.54 -44.27
C GLY A 798 -23.06 53.09 -42.82
N ARG A 799 -23.78 53.89 -42.01
CA ARG A 799 -24.24 53.48 -40.67
C ARG A 799 -25.41 52.49 -40.74
N ALA A 800 -26.36 52.70 -41.65
CA ALA A 800 -27.48 51.77 -41.89
C ALA A 800 -26.98 50.40 -42.36
N ALA A 801 -25.97 50.36 -43.25
CA ALA A 801 -25.33 49.13 -43.68
C ALA A 801 -24.64 48.39 -42.51
N ARG A 802 -23.97 49.11 -41.60
CA ARG A 802 -23.38 48.52 -40.38
C ARG A 802 -24.44 48.02 -39.39
N LEU A 803 -25.55 48.74 -39.23
CA LEU A 803 -26.67 48.27 -38.41
C LEU A 803 -27.27 46.98 -38.98
N ALA A 804 -27.58 46.94 -40.28
CA ALA A 804 -28.08 45.73 -40.93
C ALA A 804 -27.09 44.53 -40.82
N GLN A 805 -25.78 44.79 -40.84
CA GLN A 805 -24.77 43.76 -40.61
C GLN A 805 -24.78 43.25 -39.16
N LEU A 806 -24.91 44.15 -38.17
CA LEU A 806 -25.02 43.77 -36.76
C LEU A 806 -26.34 43.04 -36.45
N ASP A 807 -27.46 43.47 -37.05
CA ASP A 807 -28.75 42.79 -36.94
C ASP A 807 -28.68 41.36 -37.52
N SER A 808 -27.97 41.17 -38.64
CA SER A 808 -27.71 39.83 -39.21
C SER A 808 -26.89 38.96 -38.25
N GLN A 809 -25.83 39.50 -37.64
CA GLN A 809 -25.01 38.78 -36.67
C GLN A 809 -25.78 38.45 -35.37
N ILE A 810 -26.68 39.34 -34.93
CA ILE A 810 -27.57 39.09 -33.80
C ILE A 810 -28.55 37.96 -34.12
N GLU A 811 -29.07 37.88 -35.33
CA GLU A 811 -30.00 36.81 -35.73
C GLU A 811 -29.29 35.47 -35.96
N GLU A 812 -28.06 35.47 -36.50
CA GLU A 812 -27.18 34.28 -36.55
C GLU A 812 -26.89 33.76 -35.13
N LEU A 813 -26.46 34.63 -34.20
CA LEU A 813 -26.20 34.26 -32.80
C LEU A 813 -27.47 33.82 -32.05
N ARG A 814 -28.65 34.34 -32.40
CA ARG A 814 -29.94 33.84 -31.89
C ARG A 814 -30.21 32.44 -32.42
N GLN A 815 -29.99 32.18 -33.71
CA GLN A 815 -30.20 30.87 -34.29
C GLN A 815 -29.30 29.81 -33.63
N ASP A 816 -27.99 30.10 -33.54
CA ASP A 816 -27.01 29.25 -32.82
C ASP A 816 -27.45 28.97 -31.38
N ASN A 817 -27.94 29.98 -30.65
CA ASN A 817 -28.45 29.82 -29.29
C ASN A 817 -29.70 28.90 -29.26
N THR A 818 -30.62 29.02 -30.22
CA THR A 818 -31.76 28.09 -30.31
C THR A 818 -31.36 26.66 -30.66
N ASP A 819 -30.32 26.45 -31.47
CA ASP A 819 -29.82 25.13 -31.84
C ASP A 819 -28.99 24.48 -30.71
N LEU A 820 -28.25 25.28 -29.94
CA LEU A 820 -27.65 24.85 -28.67
C LEU A 820 -28.72 24.49 -27.63
N GLN A 821 -29.83 25.24 -27.54
CA GLN A 821 -30.96 24.89 -26.68
C GLN A 821 -31.71 23.63 -27.12
N LYS A 822 -31.75 23.30 -28.42
CA LYS A 822 -32.29 22.01 -28.91
C LYS A 822 -31.39 20.86 -28.45
N ARG A 823 -30.08 20.93 -28.74
CA ARG A 823 -29.09 19.94 -28.28
C ARG A 823 -29.08 19.75 -26.77
N SER A 824 -29.19 20.84 -25.99
CA SER A 824 -29.28 20.76 -24.53
C SER A 824 -30.53 20.02 -24.06
N LYS A 825 -31.66 20.11 -24.78
CA LYS A 825 -32.88 19.36 -24.46
C LYS A 825 -32.78 17.90 -24.89
N GLU A 826 -32.22 17.64 -26.07
CA GLU A 826 -31.95 16.30 -26.60
C GLU A 826 -31.03 15.49 -25.66
N LEU A 827 -29.97 16.12 -25.14
CA LEU A 827 -29.08 15.53 -24.14
C LEU A 827 -29.78 15.26 -22.80
N VAL A 828 -30.67 16.17 -22.35
CA VAL A 828 -31.45 15.94 -21.11
C VAL A 828 -32.44 14.78 -21.30
N SER A 829 -33.15 14.70 -22.42
CA SER A 829 -34.02 13.54 -22.70
C SER A 829 -33.23 12.23 -22.77
N LEU A 830 -32.04 12.21 -23.35
CA LEU A 830 -31.18 11.03 -23.39
C LEU A 830 -30.72 10.61 -21.98
N VAL A 831 -30.39 11.56 -21.10
CA VAL A 831 -30.06 11.28 -19.69
C VAL A 831 -31.27 10.71 -18.93
N ASP A 832 -32.47 11.22 -19.16
CA ASP A 832 -33.69 10.72 -18.52
C ASP A 832 -34.14 9.36 -19.10
N GLU A 833 -33.86 9.06 -20.37
CA GLU A 833 -34.03 7.73 -20.97
C GLU A 833 -33.04 6.71 -20.41
N LEU A 834 -31.76 7.08 -20.27
CA LEU A 834 -30.73 6.21 -19.67
C LEU A 834 -31.01 5.94 -18.19
N ARG A 835 -31.55 6.92 -17.45
CA ARG A 835 -32.05 6.73 -16.07
C ARG A 835 -33.18 5.70 -16.01
N GLN A 836 -34.20 5.85 -16.86
CA GLN A 836 -35.31 4.89 -16.92
C GLN A 836 -34.83 3.47 -17.29
N GLN A 837 -33.82 3.34 -18.17
CA GLN A 837 -33.21 2.03 -18.46
C GLN A 837 -32.48 1.45 -17.24
N ASN A 838 -31.75 2.27 -16.48
CA ASN A 838 -31.07 1.84 -15.27
C ASN A 838 -32.06 1.45 -14.15
N ASP A 839 -33.11 2.24 -13.94
CA ASP A 839 -34.21 1.93 -13.00
C ASP A 839 -34.88 0.58 -13.36
N LEU A 840 -35.14 0.33 -14.64
CA LEU A 840 -35.71 -0.94 -15.12
C LEU A 840 -34.75 -2.13 -14.93
N LEU A 841 -33.46 -1.96 -15.22
CA LEU A 841 -32.44 -2.98 -14.98
C LEU A 841 -32.28 -3.28 -13.48
N SER A 842 -32.30 -2.26 -12.63
CA SER A 842 -32.27 -2.42 -11.16
C SER A 842 -33.51 -3.17 -10.65
N LEU A 843 -34.69 -2.89 -11.21
CA LEU A 843 -35.94 -3.58 -10.86
C LEU A 843 -35.92 -5.05 -11.33
N GLU A 844 -35.39 -5.33 -12.51
CA GLU A 844 -35.23 -6.69 -13.01
C GLU A 844 -34.19 -7.48 -12.20
N ASN A 845 -33.07 -6.87 -11.82
CA ASN A 845 -32.05 -7.49 -10.98
C ASN A 845 -32.59 -7.78 -9.56
N GLN A 846 -33.34 -6.85 -8.97
CA GLN A 846 -34.07 -7.07 -7.70
C GLN A 846 -35.07 -8.22 -7.81
N ARG A 847 -35.79 -8.34 -8.94
CA ARG A 847 -36.73 -9.45 -9.21
C ARG A 847 -36.01 -10.79 -9.40
N GLN A 848 -34.82 -10.81 -9.99
CA GLN A 848 -34.00 -12.02 -10.08
C GLN A 848 -33.48 -12.48 -8.70
N LEU A 849 -33.06 -11.55 -7.85
CA LEU A 849 -32.67 -11.84 -6.46
C LEU A 849 -33.85 -12.39 -5.64
N GLN A 850 -35.05 -11.81 -5.79
CA GLN A 850 -36.28 -12.35 -5.17
C GLN A 850 -36.57 -13.78 -5.64
N PHE A 851 -36.49 -14.04 -6.96
CA PHE A 851 -36.70 -15.39 -7.50
C PHE A 851 -35.66 -16.41 -6.99
N GLN A 852 -34.40 -16.02 -6.82
CA GLN A 852 -33.38 -16.88 -6.21
C GLN A 852 -33.66 -17.16 -4.73
N HIS A 853 -34.12 -16.15 -3.97
CA HIS A 853 -34.51 -16.32 -2.57
C HIS A 853 -35.74 -17.25 -2.43
N ASP A 854 -36.77 -17.08 -3.25
CA ASP A 854 -37.96 -17.94 -3.25
C ASP A 854 -37.59 -19.40 -3.60
N LEU A 855 -36.71 -19.61 -4.59
CA LEU A 855 -36.21 -20.93 -4.97
C LEU A 855 -35.36 -21.57 -3.85
N MET A 856 -34.49 -20.79 -3.19
CA MET A 856 -33.73 -21.26 -2.03
C MET A 856 -34.66 -21.65 -0.86
N GLN A 857 -35.74 -20.89 -0.65
CA GLN A 857 -36.75 -21.19 0.37
C GLN A 857 -37.53 -22.47 0.04
N GLN A 858 -37.87 -22.71 -1.23
CA GLN A 858 -38.48 -23.98 -1.66
C GLN A 858 -37.53 -25.18 -1.48
N HIS A 859 -36.25 -25.04 -1.83
CA HIS A 859 -35.26 -26.10 -1.58
C HIS A 859 -35.07 -26.38 -0.08
N ARG A 860 -35.06 -25.34 0.75
CA ARG A 860 -35.03 -25.51 2.21
C ARG A 860 -36.26 -26.25 2.73
N GLN A 861 -37.46 -25.89 2.27
CA GLN A 861 -38.70 -26.60 2.63
C GLN A 861 -38.67 -28.07 2.19
N GLN A 862 -38.12 -28.39 1.02
CA GLN A 862 -37.93 -29.77 0.57
C GLN A 862 -36.94 -30.56 1.46
N VAL A 863 -35.88 -29.91 1.97
CA VAL A 863 -34.96 -30.53 2.93
C VAL A 863 -35.65 -30.73 4.29
N ASP A 864 -36.36 -29.72 4.79
CA ASP A 864 -37.12 -29.80 6.05
C ASP A 864 -38.20 -30.91 5.98
N GLU A 865 -38.88 -31.09 4.85
CA GLU A 865 -39.84 -32.19 4.59
C GLU A 865 -39.16 -33.57 4.53
N LEU A 866 -37.99 -33.68 3.89
CA LEU A 866 -37.22 -34.93 3.82
C LEU A 866 -36.67 -35.32 5.20
N ASP A 867 -36.15 -34.37 5.96
CA ASP A 867 -35.63 -34.63 7.32
C ASP A 867 -36.76 -34.95 8.30
N ALA A 868 -37.94 -34.34 8.17
CA ALA A 868 -39.13 -34.79 8.89
C ALA A 868 -39.52 -36.23 8.53
N GLY A 869 -39.43 -36.60 7.24
CA GLY A 869 -39.62 -37.98 6.77
C GLY A 869 -38.61 -38.98 7.35
N HIS A 870 -37.33 -38.62 7.37
CA HIS A 870 -36.27 -39.43 7.97
C HIS A 870 -36.41 -39.54 9.50
N GLN A 871 -36.78 -38.46 10.19
CA GLN A 871 -37.07 -38.50 11.63
C GLN A 871 -38.24 -39.44 11.94
N LEU A 872 -39.33 -39.40 11.15
CA LEU A 872 -40.47 -40.30 11.30
C LEU A 872 -40.05 -41.78 11.13
N GLN A 873 -39.21 -42.07 10.13
CA GLN A 873 -38.65 -43.40 9.91
C GLN A 873 -37.73 -43.84 11.06
N LEU A 874 -36.89 -42.94 11.59
CA LEU A 874 -36.04 -43.22 12.77
C LEU A 874 -36.88 -43.52 14.00
N THR A 875 -37.94 -42.76 14.30
CA THR A 875 -38.85 -43.07 15.40
C THR A 875 -39.56 -44.40 15.21
N GLN A 876 -39.97 -44.73 13.99
CA GLN A 876 -40.63 -46.00 13.67
C GLN A 876 -39.67 -47.21 13.77
N VAL A 877 -38.39 -47.02 13.45
CA VAL A 877 -37.34 -48.02 13.68
C VAL A 877 -37.01 -48.13 15.18
N GLN A 878 -37.05 -47.04 15.95
CA GLN A 878 -36.89 -47.09 17.41
C GLN A 878 -38.06 -47.80 18.10
N GLU A 879 -39.31 -47.57 17.69
CA GLU A 879 -40.47 -48.34 18.18
C GLU A 879 -40.32 -49.84 17.87
N GLN A 880 -39.90 -50.20 16.65
CA GLN A 880 -39.61 -51.60 16.29
C GLN A 880 -38.45 -52.20 17.11
N LEU A 881 -37.44 -51.39 17.45
CA LEU A 881 -36.34 -51.82 18.33
C LEU A 881 -36.80 -52.00 19.78
N GLU A 882 -37.70 -51.14 20.28
CA GLU A 882 -38.33 -51.32 21.59
C GLU A 882 -39.25 -52.54 21.64
N GLU A 883 -40.06 -52.79 20.60
CA GLU A 883 -40.86 -54.02 20.50
C GLU A 883 -39.96 -55.26 20.48
N ALA A 884 -38.87 -55.24 19.71
CA ALA A 884 -37.88 -56.31 19.70
C ALA A 884 -37.25 -56.53 21.09
N GLN A 885 -36.89 -55.46 21.80
CA GLN A 885 -36.33 -55.56 23.16
C GLN A 885 -37.38 -56.02 24.19
N LYS A 886 -38.64 -55.58 24.09
CA LYS A 886 -39.76 -56.05 24.93
C LYS A 886 -40.08 -57.54 24.68
N MET A 887 -39.97 -58.01 23.43
CA MET A 887 -40.02 -59.43 23.09
C MET A 887 -38.82 -60.20 23.68
N GLN A 888 -37.61 -59.67 23.56
CA GLN A 888 -36.38 -60.31 24.02
C GLN A 888 -36.29 -60.42 25.55
N ALA A 889 -36.83 -59.44 26.29
CA ALA A 889 -36.91 -59.45 27.76
C ALA A 889 -37.82 -60.57 28.32
N ASN A 890 -38.79 -61.07 27.54
CA ASN A 890 -39.73 -62.10 27.97
C ASN A 890 -39.24 -63.55 27.74
N VAL A 891 -38.12 -63.76 27.05
CA VAL A 891 -37.62 -65.11 26.69
C VAL A 891 -36.24 -65.35 27.33
N SER A 892 -36.24 -65.53 28.66
CA SER A 892 -35.05 -65.96 29.42
C SER A 892 -35.39 -66.92 30.57
N GLN A 893 -36.32 -67.83 30.32
CA GLN A 893 -36.43 -69.09 31.06
C GLN A 893 -36.63 -70.26 30.09
N HIS A 894 -36.09 -71.43 30.48
CA HIS A 894 -36.23 -72.75 29.85
C HIS A 894 -35.39 -73.11 28.59
N THR A 895 -34.41 -73.98 28.86
CA THR A 895 -34.13 -75.27 28.19
C THR A 895 -33.53 -75.36 26.76
N THR A 896 -32.25 -75.76 26.76
CA THR A 896 -31.66 -76.90 26.01
C THR A 896 -31.60 -76.95 24.47
N ALA A 897 -30.34 -76.96 24.01
CA ALA A 897 -29.72 -78.00 23.16
C ALA A 897 -29.90 -78.03 21.61
N SER A 898 -28.72 -77.92 20.97
CA SER A 898 -28.23 -78.75 19.84
C SER A 898 -28.50 -78.35 18.37
N ALA A 899 -27.41 -78.40 17.58
CA ALA A 899 -27.32 -78.59 16.12
C ALA A 899 -27.93 -77.51 15.18
N ALA A 900 -27.37 -77.22 13.99
CA ALA A 900 -26.04 -77.49 13.39
C ALA A 900 -25.82 -76.56 12.15
N SER A 901 -24.66 -76.69 11.49
CA SER A 901 -24.33 -76.41 10.04
C SER A 901 -25.36 -75.69 9.14
N VAL A 902 -24.95 -74.80 8.22
CA VAL A 902 -24.24 -75.15 6.97
C VAL A 902 -23.48 -73.97 6.32
N ASP A 903 -22.25 -74.27 5.92
CA ASP A 903 -21.40 -73.86 4.76
C ASP A 903 -21.35 -72.46 4.11
N THR A 904 -20.17 -72.26 3.54
CA THR A 904 -19.52 -71.11 2.91
C THR A 904 -19.86 -70.85 1.43
N SER A 905 -19.95 -69.56 1.02
CA SER A 905 -19.45 -68.99 -0.27
C SER A 905 -20.05 -69.56 -1.60
N PRO A 906 -19.65 -69.11 -2.82
CA PRO A 906 -18.89 -67.92 -3.23
C PRO A 906 -19.47 -67.13 -4.44
N GLU A 907 -18.73 -66.10 -4.88
CA GLU A 907 -18.43 -65.68 -6.27
C GLU A 907 -19.46 -65.02 -7.24
N GLN A 908 -18.82 -64.21 -8.11
CA GLN A 908 -19.27 -63.42 -9.25
C GLN A 908 -20.04 -64.14 -10.40
N ALA A 909 -20.70 -63.29 -11.20
CA ALA A 909 -20.82 -63.33 -12.67
C ALA A 909 -21.72 -64.38 -13.38
N LYS A 910 -22.85 -63.86 -13.90
CA LYS A 910 -23.63 -64.24 -15.11
C LYS A 910 -24.80 -63.24 -15.21
N ILE A 911 -25.38 -62.86 -16.35
CA ILE A 911 -25.01 -62.96 -17.78
C ILE A 911 -25.56 -61.66 -18.44
N ASP A 912 -24.97 -60.98 -19.42
CA ASP A 912 -23.92 -61.31 -20.41
C ASP A 912 -24.40 -62.08 -21.66
N TYR A 913 -25.61 -61.77 -22.18
CA TYR A 913 -26.04 -62.23 -23.52
C TYR A 913 -27.19 -61.41 -24.14
N LEU A 914 -26.87 -60.47 -25.03
CA LEU A 914 -27.43 -60.41 -26.40
C LEU A 914 -26.68 -59.33 -27.21
N LEU A 915 -26.13 -59.75 -28.35
CA LEU A 915 -25.19 -59.00 -29.17
C LEU A 915 -25.79 -58.80 -30.57
N MET A 916 -25.61 -57.61 -31.16
CA MET A 916 -25.83 -57.32 -32.61
C MET A 916 -27.32 -57.41 -33.07
N ASP A 917 -27.76 -56.81 -34.18
CA ASP A 917 -27.05 -56.26 -35.35
C ASP A 917 -27.85 -55.21 -36.18
N HIS A 918 -27.25 -54.70 -37.27
CA HIS A 918 -27.86 -54.06 -38.48
C HIS A 918 -28.54 -52.65 -38.48
N GLU A 919 -27.74 -51.66 -38.91
CA GLU A 919 -27.87 -50.85 -40.15
C GLU A 919 -29.00 -49.80 -40.46
N THR A 920 -28.53 -48.53 -40.63
CA THR A 920 -28.85 -47.54 -41.70
C THR A 920 -30.24 -46.85 -41.84
N GLY A 921 -30.25 -45.52 -42.05
CA GLY A 921 -31.43 -44.78 -42.55
C GLY A 921 -31.35 -43.24 -42.45
N LEU A 922 -31.41 -42.55 -43.59
CA LEU A 922 -31.27 -41.10 -43.86
C LEU A 922 -32.26 -40.12 -43.19
N ASP A 923 -31.83 -38.83 -43.14
CA ASP A 923 -32.58 -37.55 -43.14
C ASP A 923 -33.61 -37.21 -42.03
N GLY A 924 -33.61 -35.92 -41.61
CA GLY A 924 -34.81 -35.26 -41.04
C GLY A 924 -34.65 -34.50 -39.72
N HIS A 925 -34.56 -33.16 -39.82
CA HIS A 925 -34.88 -32.11 -38.82
C HIS A 925 -35.11 -32.42 -37.31
N ALA A 926 -34.38 -31.64 -36.50
CA ALA A 926 -34.79 -31.00 -35.24
C ALA A 926 -35.06 -31.87 -33.98
N GLY A 927 -34.72 -31.30 -32.81
CA GLY A 927 -35.05 -31.85 -31.49
C GLY A 927 -33.86 -32.40 -30.71
N ASP A 928 -33.49 -31.69 -29.66
CA ASP A 928 -32.98 -32.16 -28.36
C ASP A 928 -31.83 -33.19 -28.22
N VAL A 929 -30.72 -32.64 -27.68
CA VAL A 929 -30.01 -33.13 -26.48
C VAL A 929 -28.95 -34.25 -26.60
N SER A 930 -27.87 -34.06 -25.82
CA SER A 930 -26.81 -35.03 -25.45
C SER A 930 -25.73 -35.41 -26.47
N LEU A 931 -24.86 -34.43 -26.81
CA LEU A 931 -23.50 -34.25 -26.26
C LEU A 931 -22.58 -35.47 -25.92
N ALA A 932 -22.93 -36.71 -26.25
CA ALA A 932 -22.30 -37.89 -25.65
C ALA A 932 -21.00 -38.41 -26.34
N GLN A 933 -20.69 -38.01 -27.58
CA GLN A 933 -19.86 -38.86 -28.45
C GLN A 933 -18.77 -38.19 -29.31
N LEU A 934 -18.29 -37.00 -28.91
CA LEU A 934 -17.16 -36.32 -29.59
C LEU A 934 -15.96 -35.94 -28.70
N ALA A 935 -16.03 -36.19 -27.38
CA ALA A 935 -14.94 -35.91 -26.43
C ALA A 935 -14.11 -37.15 -26.02
N ALA A 936 -14.30 -38.29 -26.70
CA ALA A 936 -13.63 -39.54 -26.36
C ALA A 936 -12.30 -39.72 -27.10
N GLN A 937 -11.23 -39.91 -26.33
CA GLN A 937 -9.89 -40.38 -26.76
C GLN A 937 -8.98 -39.41 -27.53
N ARG A 938 -8.37 -38.47 -26.79
CA ARG A 938 -6.92 -38.59 -26.46
C ARG A 938 -6.64 -38.24 -25.00
N LYS A 939 -6.80 -39.24 -24.11
CA LYS A 939 -6.25 -39.22 -22.74
C LYS A 939 -4.79 -39.68 -22.77
N ILE A 940 -3.90 -39.05 -21.99
CA ILE A 940 -2.93 -39.65 -21.04
C ILE A 940 -2.52 -38.51 -20.08
N SER A 941 -2.64 -38.58 -18.75
CA SER A 941 -3.39 -39.52 -17.90
C SER A 941 -3.74 -38.85 -16.57
N THR A 942 -4.94 -39.13 -16.04
CA THR A 942 -5.31 -38.89 -14.64
C THR A 942 -5.52 -40.23 -13.93
N ALA A 943 -4.96 -40.39 -12.73
CA ALA A 943 -5.27 -41.46 -11.79
C ALA A 943 -4.65 -41.15 -10.42
N SER A 944 -5.25 -41.50 -9.26
CA SER A 944 -6.65 -41.84 -8.98
C SER A 944 -6.82 -41.97 -7.46
N ARG A 945 -7.82 -41.29 -6.84
CA ARG A 945 -8.81 -41.86 -5.89
C ARG A 945 -9.64 -40.80 -5.13
N ARG A 946 -10.91 -41.14 -4.92
CA ARG A 946 -11.84 -40.69 -3.85
C ARG A 946 -12.16 -39.19 -3.80
N SER A 947 -13.28 -38.84 -4.40
CA SER A 947 -14.08 -37.65 -4.09
C SER A 947 -15.15 -37.97 -3.05
N HIS A 948 -15.13 -37.27 -1.92
CA HIS A 948 -16.30 -36.99 -1.09
C HIS A 948 -16.07 -35.61 -0.45
N ASP A 949 -17.12 -34.80 -0.41
CA ASP A 949 -17.27 -33.50 0.26
C ASP A 949 -16.23 -32.40 0.00
N PHE A 950 -16.72 -31.27 -0.53
CA PHE A 950 -15.99 -30.00 -0.57
C PHE A 950 -16.60 -29.09 0.50
N MET A 951 -15.80 -28.57 1.42
CA MET A 951 -16.26 -27.83 2.59
C MET A 951 -16.77 -26.42 2.20
N PRO A 952 -17.92 -25.93 2.71
CA PRO A 952 -18.42 -24.59 2.42
C PRO A 952 -17.48 -23.47 2.88
N LEU A 953 -17.49 -22.35 2.15
CA LEU A 953 -16.48 -21.29 2.31
C LEU A 953 -16.56 -20.54 3.66
N ASP A 954 -17.74 -20.50 4.29
CA ASP A 954 -17.94 -19.88 5.61
C ASP A 954 -17.10 -20.55 6.72
N GLU A 955 -16.88 -21.86 6.61
CA GLU A 955 -16.10 -22.65 7.58
C GLU A 955 -14.59 -22.43 7.41
N LEU A 956 -14.16 -21.88 6.25
CA LEU A 956 -12.79 -21.43 5.99
C LEU A 956 -12.52 -19.99 6.45
N LEU A 957 -13.55 -19.17 6.71
CA LEU A 957 -13.40 -17.78 7.17
C LEU A 957 -13.57 -17.60 8.69
N ASN A 958 -14.17 -18.58 9.37
CA ASN A 958 -14.27 -18.62 10.83
C ASN A 958 -13.05 -19.30 11.51
N THR A 959 -12.07 -19.80 10.74
CA THR A 959 -10.85 -20.38 11.29
C THR A 959 -9.81 -19.29 11.61
N SER A 960 -9.54 -19.10 12.90
CA SER A 960 -8.46 -18.20 13.35
C SER A 960 -7.11 -18.67 12.82
N MET A 961 -6.34 -17.76 12.21
CA MET A 961 -5.07 -18.03 11.53
C MET A 961 -3.93 -18.32 12.53
N ASN A 962 -4.02 -19.46 13.22
CA ASN A 962 -3.03 -19.93 14.19
C ASN A 962 -3.04 -21.47 14.37
N GLN A 963 -3.34 -22.22 13.30
CA GLN A 963 -3.14 -23.67 13.25
C GLN A 963 -2.61 -24.13 11.88
N ILE A 964 -1.40 -24.66 11.86
CA ILE A 964 -0.93 -25.75 10.98
C ILE A 964 0.38 -26.30 11.59
N THR A 965 0.55 -27.63 11.53
CA THR A 965 1.62 -28.44 12.16
C THR A 965 1.69 -28.47 13.71
N SER A 966 1.83 -29.63 14.35
CA SER A 966 1.65 -31.02 13.86
C SER A 966 1.38 -32.01 14.99
N ASP A 967 0.55 -33.01 14.69
CA ASP A 967 0.62 -34.39 15.23
C ASP A 967 0.65 -34.58 16.76
N THR A 968 -0.47 -34.40 17.49
CA THR A 968 -0.74 -35.18 18.75
C THR A 968 -2.19 -35.23 19.30
N VAL A 969 -3.24 -34.72 18.63
CA VAL A 969 -4.63 -34.80 19.16
C VAL A 969 -5.64 -35.26 18.10
N THR A 970 -6.11 -36.50 18.20
CA THR A 970 -7.08 -37.12 17.27
C THR A 970 -8.48 -37.28 17.88
N THR A 971 -8.82 -36.53 18.94
CA THR A 971 -9.95 -36.87 19.84
C THR A 971 -10.82 -35.67 20.30
N ILE A 972 -10.91 -34.58 19.53
CA ILE A 972 -11.84 -33.46 19.83
C ILE A 972 -12.62 -33.01 18.58
N SER A 973 -13.62 -33.79 18.18
CA SER A 973 -14.52 -33.46 17.05
C SER A 973 -16.02 -33.37 17.43
N ASN A 974 -16.35 -33.45 18.72
CA ASN A 974 -17.74 -33.54 19.21
C ASN A 974 -18.02 -32.57 20.38
N PHE A 975 -17.87 -31.26 20.16
CA PHE A 975 -18.19 -30.26 21.19
C PHE A 975 -18.81 -28.93 20.67
N GLY A 976 -19.42 -28.94 19.49
CA GLY A 976 -19.99 -27.74 18.84
C GLY A 976 -21.52 -27.70 18.68
N ARG A 977 -22.26 -28.74 19.10
CA ARG A 977 -23.71 -28.86 18.79
C ARG A 977 -24.59 -28.48 20.00
N SER A 978 -25.28 -27.34 19.86
CA SER A 978 -26.51 -26.93 20.56
C SER A 978 -26.60 -27.12 22.08
N VAL A 979 -26.15 -26.13 22.86
CA VAL A 979 -26.51 -25.96 24.27
C VAL A 979 -27.55 -24.84 24.41
N SER A 980 -28.80 -25.15 24.06
CA SER A 980 -29.93 -24.20 24.14
C SER A 980 -31.31 -24.86 24.21
N GLN A 981 -31.39 -26.17 24.48
CA GLN A 981 -32.65 -26.93 24.42
C GLN A 981 -32.62 -28.22 25.28
N GLN A 982 -31.91 -28.22 26.41
CA GLN A 982 -31.84 -29.39 27.33
C GLN A 982 -32.11 -29.03 28.81
N GLU A 983 -32.32 -27.76 29.16
CA GLU A 983 -32.46 -27.34 30.57
C GLU A 983 -33.80 -27.77 31.20
N ASP A 984 -34.83 -28.06 30.40
CA ASP A 984 -36.18 -28.44 30.89
C ASP A 984 -36.30 -29.93 31.30
N GLU A 985 -35.47 -30.83 30.77
CA GLU A 985 -35.56 -32.28 31.09
C GLU A 985 -34.63 -32.73 32.24
N GLU A 986 -33.54 -32.01 32.52
CA GLU A 986 -32.60 -32.38 33.60
C GLU A 986 -33.23 -32.27 35.01
N ALA A 987 -34.31 -31.52 35.16
CA ALA A 987 -34.97 -31.28 36.45
C ALA A 987 -35.70 -32.51 37.04
N GLU A 988 -36.28 -33.39 36.21
CA GLU A 988 -37.05 -34.56 36.72
C GLU A 988 -36.17 -35.77 37.05
N MET A 989 -35.10 -36.05 36.30
CA MET A 989 -34.26 -37.22 36.56
C MET A 989 -33.37 -37.10 37.81
N ALA A 990 -33.07 -35.88 38.27
CA ALA A 990 -32.32 -35.63 39.51
C ALA A 990 -32.98 -36.24 40.77
N ALA A 991 -34.27 -36.60 40.71
CA ALA A 991 -34.98 -37.25 41.81
C ALA A 991 -34.59 -38.72 42.05
N ARG A 992 -33.83 -39.37 41.15
CA ARG A 992 -33.31 -40.74 41.33
C ARG A 992 -31.81 -40.71 41.58
N GLY A 993 -31.43 -40.64 42.87
CA GLY A 993 -30.05 -40.45 43.32
C GLY A 993 -29.12 -41.64 43.06
N ASP A 994 -28.62 -41.78 41.83
CA ASP A 994 -27.67 -42.81 41.42
C ASP A 994 -26.23 -42.28 41.42
N PHE A 995 -25.46 -42.62 42.47
CA PHE A 995 -24.14 -42.06 42.77
C PHE A 995 -23.09 -42.26 41.64
N SER A 996 -23.31 -43.27 40.79
CA SER A 996 -22.47 -43.57 39.62
C SER A 996 -22.38 -42.40 38.63
N VAL A 997 -23.53 -41.79 38.29
CA VAL A 997 -23.61 -40.70 37.29
C VAL A 997 -22.88 -39.46 37.79
N GLN A 998 -23.05 -39.15 39.07
CA GLN A 998 -22.43 -37.98 39.71
C GLN A 998 -20.89 -38.11 39.77
N SER A 999 -20.37 -39.33 39.97
CA SER A 999 -18.93 -39.60 39.89
C SER A 999 -18.39 -39.44 38.45
N ALA A 1000 -19.15 -39.89 37.44
CA ALA A 1000 -18.76 -39.72 36.04
C ALA A 1000 -18.73 -38.24 35.62
N GLN A 1001 -19.74 -37.46 36.01
CA GLN A 1001 -19.78 -36.00 35.79
C GLN A 1001 -18.63 -35.27 36.51
N LEU A 1002 -18.28 -35.65 37.74
CA LEU A 1002 -17.14 -35.08 38.47
C LEU A 1002 -15.79 -35.41 37.80
N GLN A 1003 -15.68 -36.55 37.12
CA GLN A 1003 -14.47 -36.91 36.39
C GLN A 1003 -14.38 -36.19 35.04
N ALA A 1004 -15.47 -36.14 34.27
CA ALA A 1004 -15.53 -35.39 33.01
C ALA A 1004 -15.28 -33.88 33.19
N THR A 1005 -15.70 -33.30 34.32
CA THR A 1005 -15.40 -31.89 34.67
C THR A 1005 -13.95 -31.69 35.08
N LYS A 1006 -13.32 -32.63 35.80
CA LYS A 1006 -11.87 -32.59 36.08
C LYS A 1006 -11.01 -32.73 34.83
N GLU A 1007 -11.40 -33.60 33.90
CA GLU A 1007 -10.72 -33.75 32.61
C GLU A 1007 -10.86 -32.48 31.77
N ARG A 1008 -12.06 -31.88 31.71
CA ARG A 1008 -12.29 -30.58 31.06
C ARG A 1008 -11.48 -29.45 31.71
N LEU A 1009 -11.35 -29.43 33.04
CA LEU A 1009 -10.51 -28.47 33.77
C LEU A 1009 -9.03 -28.65 33.43
N SER A 1010 -8.53 -29.89 33.43
CA SER A 1010 -7.15 -30.23 33.05
C SER A 1010 -6.80 -29.76 31.62
N ILE A 1011 -7.74 -29.92 30.68
CA ILE A 1011 -7.60 -29.45 29.29
C ILE A 1011 -7.59 -27.91 29.22
N GLN A 1012 -8.36 -27.20 30.05
CA GLN A 1012 -8.29 -25.74 30.09
C GLN A 1012 -7.02 -25.25 30.82
N GLU A 1013 -6.55 -25.94 31.86
CA GLU A 1013 -5.27 -25.65 32.49
C GLU A 1013 -4.09 -25.82 31.53
N SER A 1014 -4.07 -26.87 30.70
CA SER A 1014 -3.00 -27.07 29.72
C SER A 1014 -3.06 -26.02 28.60
N ARG A 1015 -4.26 -25.62 28.16
CA ARG A 1015 -4.46 -24.49 27.24
C ARG A 1015 -3.98 -23.16 27.82
N VAL A 1016 -4.30 -22.87 29.08
CA VAL A 1016 -3.79 -21.66 29.77
C VAL A 1016 -2.26 -21.70 29.85
N LYS A 1017 -1.66 -22.82 30.24
CA LYS A 1017 -0.19 -22.99 30.28
C LYS A 1017 0.45 -22.78 28.90
N HIS A 1018 -0.17 -23.29 27.83
CA HIS A 1018 0.29 -23.10 26.44
C HIS A 1018 0.14 -21.65 25.97
N LEU A 1019 -0.97 -20.99 26.27
CA LEU A 1019 -1.18 -19.57 25.96
C LEU A 1019 -0.20 -18.67 26.74
N THR A 1020 0.10 -19.00 28.01
CA THR A 1020 1.13 -18.30 28.79
C THR A 1020 2.53 -18.49 28.19
N ALA A 1021 2.85 -19.68 27.69
CA ALA A 1021 4.12 -19.93 26.99
C ALA A 1021 4.22 -19.13 25.67
N LEU A 1022 3.18 -19.14 24.85
CA LEU A 1022 3.12 -18.33 23.62
C LEU A 1022 3.19 -16.82 23.91
N LEU A 1023 2.55 -16.34 24.97
CA LEU A 1023 2.66 -14.93 25.39
C LEU A 1023 4.09 -14.59 25.81
N ALA A 1024 4.75 -15.44 26.59
CA ALA A 1024 6.16 -15.24 26.96
C ALA A 1024 7.10 -15.29 25.74
N GLU A 1025 6.82 -16.12 24.74
CA GLU A 1025 7.56 -16.16 23.47
C GLU A 1025 7.33 -14.88 22.64
N ASN A 1026 6.08 -14.38 22.57
CA ASN A 1026 5.77 -13.12 21.91
C ASN A 1026 6.38 -11.91 22.64
N GLU A 1027 6.40 -11.89 23.97
CA GLU A 1027 7.13 -10.88 24.76
C GLU A 1027 8.64 -10.95 24.50
N GLN A 1028 9.21 -12.16 24.38
CA GLN A 1028 10.62 -12.35 24.05
C GLN A 1028 10.94 -11.84 22.63
N ASP A 1029 10.09 -12.11 21.64
CA ASP A 1029 10.25 -11.65 20.27
C ASP A 1029 10.02 -10.14 20.13
N LEU A 1030 9.06 -9.56 20.86
CA LEU A 1030 8.89 -8.11 20.96
C LEU A 1030 10.13 -7.45 21.57
N ALA A 1031 10.77 -8.07 22.57
CA ALA A 1031 12.04 -7.61 23.13
C ALA A 1031 13.20 -7.71 22.12
N LYS A 1032 13.31 -8.81 21.36
CA LYS A 1032 14.30 -8.97 20.26
C LYS A 1032 14.10 -7.90 19.17
N LEU A 1033 12.86 -7.68 18.73
CA LEU A 1033 12.50 -6.67 17.73
C LEU A 1033 12.77 -5.25 18.23
N THR A 1034 12.49 -4.95 19.50
CA THR A 1034 12.83 -3.66 20.13
C THR A 1034 14.35 -3.45 20.16
N GLN A 1035 15.11 -4.46 20.59
CA GLN A 1035 16.58 -4.40 20.60
C GLN A 1035 17.16 -4.22 19.18
N MET A 1036 16.59 -4.88 18.18
CA MET A 1036 16.98 -4.70 16.78
C MET A 1036 16.61 -3.31 16.26
N ASN A 1037 15.43 -2.78 16.62
CA ASN A 1037 14.97 -1.45 16.23
C ASN A 1037 15.88 -0.35 16.83
N ASP A 1038 16.30 -0.49 18.08
CA ASP A 1038 17.26 0.44 18.71
C ASP A 1038 18.69 0.26 18.17
N MET A 1039 19.10 -0.96 17.79
CA MET A 1039 20.36 -1.20 17.09
C MET A 1039 20.37 -0.52 15.71
N LEU A 1040 19.27 -0.61 14.95
CA LEU A 1040 19.11 0.05 13.66
C LEU A 1040 19.06 1.57 13.80
N LYS A 1041 18.39 2.12 14.83
CA LYS A 1041 18.43 3.56 15.14
C LYS A 1041 19.84 4.05 15.46
N GLU A 1042 20.62 3.30 16.24
CA GLU A 1042 21.99 3.72 16.56
C GLU A 1042 22.96 3.51 15.39
N GLU A 1043 22.74 2.52 14.52
CA GLU A 1043 23.51 2.38 13.28
C GLU A 1043 23.16 3.51 12.28
N LEU A 1044 21.89 3.91 12.17
CA LEU A 1044 21.46 5.10 11.42
C LEU A 1044 22.14 6.37 11.95
N ARG A 1045 22.08 6.61 13.28
CA ARG A 1045 22.81 7.73 13.91
C ARG A 1045 24.33 7.63 13.74
N ARG A 1046 24.88 6.43 13.63
CA ARG A 1046 26.32 6.23 13.40
C ARG A 1046 26.71 6.53 11.95
N GLN A 1047 25.83 6.20 11.00
CA GLN A 1047 25.89 6.52 9.58
C GLN A 1047 25.82 8.04 9.38
N GLU A 1048 24.77 8.70 9.90
CA GLU A 1048 24.60 10.17 9.92
C GLU A 1048 25.85 10.87 10.48
N ARG A 1049 26.30 10.47 11.68
CA ARG A 1049 27.52 11.00 12.31
C ARG A 1049 28.79 10.70 11.51
N SER A 1050 28.76 9.77 10.56
CA SER A 1050 29.90 9.46 9.67
C SER A 1050 29.92 10.33 8.42
N GLU A 1051 28.76 10.58 7.83
CA GLU A 1051 28.61 11.52 6.70
C GLU A 1051 28.91 12.96 7.16
N GLU A 1052 28.48 13.34 8.38
CA GLU A 1052 28.90 14.60 9.01
C GLU A 1052 30.41 14.65 9.32
N ARG A 1053 31.05 13.52 9.64
CA ARG A 1053 32.52 13.45 9.82
C ARG A 1053 33.25 13.61 8.49
N GLU A 1054 32.71 13.08 7.40
CA GLU A 1054 33.33 13.15 6.07
C GLU A 1054 33.43 14.60 5.58
N GLN A 1055 32.39 15.42 5.80
CA GLN A 1055 32.43 16.87 5.56
C GLN A 1055 33.56 17.58 6.34
N HIS A 1056 33.87 17.13 7.55
CA HIS A 1056 34.96 17.66 8.39
C HIS A 1056 36.32 16.99 8.14
N MET A 1057 36.40 15.92 7.35
CA MET A 1057 37.60 15.10 7.13
C MET A 1057 38.72 15.86 6.40
N HIS A 1058 38.38 16.86 5.58
CA HIS A 1058 39.34 17.76 4.95
C HIS A 1058 40.21 18.50 6.00
N ASN A 1059 39.71 18.66 7.23
CA ASN A 1059 40.37 19.37 8.33
C ASN A 1059 41.13 18.43 9.29
N SER A 1060 41.56 17.26 8.79
CA SER A 1060 42.26 16.23 9.56
C SER A 1060 43.57 16.69 10.23
N GLU A 1061 44.30 17.64 9.63
CA GLU A 1061 45.48 18.26 10.26
C GLU A 1061 45.11 19.11 11.49
N TYR A 1062 43.97 19.82 11.47
CA TYR A 1062 43.47 20.55 12.65
C TYR A 1062 43.02 19.58 13.74
N LEU A 1063 42.30 18.51 13.38
CA LEU A 1063 41.92 17.43 14.31
C LEU A 1063 43.14 16.82 15.00
N LYS A 1064 44.17 16.46 14.23
CA LYS A 1064 45.48 15.98 14.72
C LYS A 1064 46.09 16.96 15.73
N ASN A 1065 46.10 18.26 15.42
CA ASN A 1065 46.64 19.29 16.31
C ASN A 1065 45.79 19.53 17.58
N VAL A 1066 44.46 19.45 17.48
CA VAL A 1066 43.52 19.53 18.62
C VAL A 1066 43.65 18.31 19.54
N PHE A 1067 43.72 17.11 18.97
CA PHE A 1067 43.88 15.85 19.70
C PHE A 1067 45.25 15.76 20.38
N LEU A 1068 46.33 16.18 19.71
CA LEU A 1068 47.67 16.25 20.30
C LEU A 1068 47.70 17.23 21.49
N LYS A 1069 47.02 18.39 21.39
CA LYS A 1069 46.85 19.32 22.53
C LYS A 1069 46.03 18.68 23.65
N PHE A 1070 44.91 18.01 23.35
CA PHE A 1070 44.09 17.35 24.37
C PHE A 1070 44.87 16.29 25.17
N LEU A 1071 45.79 15.56 24.52
CA LEU A 1071 46.66 14.59 25.18
C LEU A 1071 47.81 15.25 25.97
N THR A 1072 48.41 16.33 25.47
CA THR A 1072 49.65 16.91 26.03
C THR A 1072 49.45 18.04 27.06
N LEU A 1073 48.30 18.72 27.06
CA LEU A 1073 47.98 19.73 28.06
C LEU A 1073 47.65 19.08 29.41
N ASN A 1074 48.33 19.47 30.48
CA ASN A 1074 48.05 18.96 31.84
C ASN A 1074 46.96 19.74 32.58
N ASN A 1075 46.40 20.81 31.98
CA ASN A 1075 45.38 21.65 32.60
C ASN A 1075 43.96 21.12 32.30
N VAL A 1076 43.20 20.84 33.37
CA VAL A 1076 41.83 20.30 33.34
C VAL A 1076 40.84 21.24 32.63
N ASP A 1077 40.98 22.55 32.83
CA ASP A 1077 40.07 23.53 32.21
C ASP A 1077 40.32 23.69 30.71
N GLU A 1078 41.56 23.55 30.27
CA GLU A 1078 41.92 23.58 28.85
C GLU A 1078 41.50 22.30 28.14
N ARG A 1079 41.65 21.12 28.78
CA ARG A 1079 41.09 19.87 28.27
C ARG A 1079 39.58 19.98 28.08
N GLN A 1080 38.84 20.47 29.08
CA GLN A 1080 37.39 20.65 28.98
C GLN A 1080 36.99 21.61 27.85
N ARG A 1081 37.73 22.69 27.61
CA ARG A 1081 37.48 23.60 26.47
C ARG A 1081 37.70 22.97 25.08
N LEU A 1082 38.53 21.93 24.99
CA LEU A 1082 38.75 21.18 23.75
C LEU A 1082 37.69 20.09 23.50
N VAL A 1083 36.96 19.63 24.52
CA VAL A 1083 35.93 18.58 24.36
C VAL A 1083 34.79 18.98 23.42
N PRO A 1084 34.20 20.21 23.48
CA PRO A 1084 33.26 20.68 22.47
C PRO A 1084 33.84 20.72 21.05
N VAL A 1085 35.10 21.12 20.88
CA VAL A 1085 35.78 21.19 19.57
C VAL A 1085 35.97 19.80 18.99
N LEU A 1086 36.39 18.83 19.81
CA LEU A 1086 36.47 17.42 19.43
C LEU A 1086 35.09 16.87 19.05
N ASN A 1087 34.01 17.26 19.75
CA ASN A 1087 32.66 16.84 19.41
C ASN A 1087 32.18 17.37 18.05
N THR A 1088 32.42 18.65 17.74
CA THR A 1088 32.04 19.23 16.44
C THR A 1088 32.71 18.51 15.26
N ILE A 1089 33.98 18.10 15.42
CA ILE A 1089 34.76 17.45 14.35
C ILE A 1089 34.46 15.94 14.26
N LEU A 1090 34.38 15.23 15.39
CA LEU A 1090 34.25 13.77 15.43
C LEU A 1090 32.80 13.26 15.49
N ARG A 1091 31.84 14.14 15.80
CA ARG A 1091 30.42 13.82 16.04
C ARG A 1091 30.28 12.63 16.99
N LEU A 1092 30.73 12.88 18.22
CA LEU A 1092 30.73 11.91 19.31
C LEU A 1092 29.29 11.65 19.74
N SER A 1093 28.98 10.40 20.12
CA SER A 1093 27.73 10.12 20.82
C SER A 1093 27.72 10.83 22.17
N ARG A 1094 26.53 10.98 22.76
CA ARG A 1094 26.36 11.53 24.11
C ARG A 1094 27.24 10.80 25.13
N ASN A 1095 27.32 9.47 25.05
CA ASN A 1095 28.12 8.64 25.96
C ASN A 1095 29.63 8.87 25.75
N GLU A 1096 30.10 8.98 24.51
CA GLU A 1096 31.50 9.29 24.18
C GLU A 1096 31.89 10.71 24.63
N MET A 1097 30.99 11.67 24.46
CA MET A 1097 31.11 13.06 24.93
C MET A 1097 31.15 13.14 26.46
N GLU A 1098 30.31 12.37 27.16
CA GLU A 1098 30.29 12.30 28.63
C GLU A 1098 31.56 11.59 29.16
N MET A 1099 32.03 10.51 28.52
CA MET A 1099 33.32 9.89 28.83
C MET A 1099 34.51 10.84 28.64
N LEU A 1100 34.56 11.58 27.52
CA LEU A 1100 35.62 12.57 27.27
C LEU A 1100 35.57 13.74 28.26
N ASN A 1101 34.39 14.14 28.73
CA ASN A 1101 34.25 15.10 29.83
C ASN A 1101 34.76 14.54 31.16
N CYS A 1102 34.48 13.28 31.50
CA CYS A 1102 35.01 12.62 32.70
C CYS A 1102 36.55 12.53 32.66
N VAL A 1103 37.12 12.12 31.52
CA VAL A 1103 38.57 12.08 31.29
C VAL A 1103 39.19 13.48 31.34
N ALA A 1104 38.55 14.50 30.78
CA ALA A 1104 39.01 15.89 30.85
C ALA A 1104 39.00 16.44 32.30
N LYS A 1105 38.04 15.99 33.12
CA LYS A 1105 37.95 16.28 34.57
C LYS A 1105 38.86 15.43 35.45
N GLY A 1106 39.62 14.48 34.88
CA GLY A 1106 40.48 13.56 35.62
C GLY A 1106 39.74 12.50 36.45
N GLN A 1107 38.43 12.31 36.23
CA GLN A 1107 37.66 11.28 36.89
C GLN A 1107 37.90 9.92 36.23
N LYS A 1108 38.02 8.86 37.03
CA LYS A 1108 38.04 7.48 36.52
C LYS A 1108 36.67 7.15 35.92
N VAL A 1109 36.65 6.64 34.69
CA VAL A 1109 35.42 6.15 34.06
C VAL A 1109 35.04 4.83 34.74
N SER A 1110 33.87 4.79 35.39
CA SER A 1110 33.32 3.56 35.97
C SER A 1110 32.91 2.59 34.87
N ALA A 1111 33.58 1.44 34.78
CA ALA A 1111 33.45 0.48 33.69
C ALA A 1111 32.24 -0.47 33.85
N ASP A 1112 31.09 0.06 34.27
CA ASP A 1112 29.96 -0.71 34.83
C ASP A 1112 28.64 -0.49 34.07
N GLY A 1113 28.72 -0.21 32.75
CA GLY A 1113 27.54 0.10 31.94
C GLY A 1113 27.65 -0.13 30.43
N SER A 1114 28.81 -0.51 29.89
CA SER A 1114 28.90 -0.90 28.47
C SER A 1114 30.12 -1.79 28.18
N SER A 1115 29.92 -3.10 28.22
CA SER A 1115 30.94 -4.12 27.95
C SER A 1115 31.23 -4.35 26.45
N ARG A 1116 31.25 -3.28 25.63
CA ARG A 1116 31.78 -3.31 24.25
C ARG A 1116 33.29 -3.01 24.22
N SER A 1117 34.05 -3.73 25.04
CA SER A 1117 35.52 -3.72 24.96
C SER A 1117 35.98 -4.34 23.63
N TRP A 1118 36.88 -3.66 22.91
CA TRP A 1118 37.41 -4.11 21.63
C TRP A 1118 38.10 -5.49 21.69
N THR A 1119 38.52 -5.93 22.88
CA THR A 1119 39.08 -7.27 23.10
C THR A 1119 38.12 -8.40 22.75
N GLY A 1120 36.80 -8.21 22.89
CA GLY A 1120 35.81 -9.25 22.59
C GLY A 1120 35.73 -9.63 21.11
N PHE A 1121 35.90 -8.66 20.19
CA PHE A 1121 35.86 -8.92 18.76
C PHE A 1121 37.04 -9.74 18.25
N LEU A 1122 38.22 -9.62 18.88
CA LEU A 1122 39.41 -10.38 18.50
C LEU A 1122 39.35 -11.85 18.94
N THR A 1123 38.59 -12.17 20.00
CA THR A 1123 38.43 -13.55 20.48
C THR A 1123 37.65 -14.43 19.47
N ALA A 1124 36.70 -13.85 18.74
CA ALA A 1124 35.87 -14.57 17.77
C ALA A 1124 36.66 -15.17 16.58
N TRP A 1125 37.85 -14.64 16.26
CA TRP A 1125 38.72 -15.13 15.18
C TRP A 1125 39.97 -15.87 15.73
N SER A 1126 40.10 -16.01 17.05
CA SER A 1126 41.22 -16.70 17.72
C SER A 1126 40.74 -18.00 18.36
N GLY A 1127 40.57 -19.05 17.54
CA GLY A 1127 40.17 -20.36 18.03
C GLY A 1127 41.27 -21.03 18.87
N GLY A 1128 41.06 -21.15 20.19
CA GLY A 1128 41.96 -21.94 21.03
C GLY A 1128 41.80 -21.73 22.55
N GLY A 1129 41.13 -22.68 23.22
CA GLY A 1129 41.37 -23.07 24.62
C GLY A 1129 41.16 -22.03 25.73
N SER A 1130 40.06 -22.16 26.48
CA SER A 1130 39.91 -21.49 27.79
C SER A 1130 40.82 -22.13 28.85
N PRO A 1131 41.72 -21.37 29.51
CA PRO A 1131 42.30 -21.77 30.78
C PRO A 1131 41.34 -21.42 31.93
N ASN A 1132 40.90 -22.42 32.66
CA ASN A 1132 40.14 -22.26 33.90
C ASN A 1132 40.99 -21.57 34.99
N ASN A 1133 40.46 -20.56 35.70
CA ASN A 1133 40.98 -20.22 37.02
C ASN A 1133 39.95 -19.50 37.91
N ASN A 1134 40.04 -19.75 39.22
CA ASN A 1134 39.20 -19.13 40.24
C ASN A 1134 39.79 -17.79 40.72
N ASN A 1135 38.91 -16.87 41.13
CA ASN A 1135 39.01 -16.17 42.43
C ASN A 1135 37.67 -15.53 42.79
#